data_AF-A0A956GRS0-F1
#
_entry.id   AF-A0A956GRS0-F1
#
_cell.length_a   1.000
_cell.length_b   1.000
_cell.length_c   1.000
_cell.angle_alpha   90.00
_cell.angle_beta   90.00
_cell.angle_gamma   90.00
#
_symmetry.space_group_name_H-M   'P 1'
#
loop_
_entity.id
_entity.type
_entity.pdbx_description
1 polymer ?
#
loop_
_entity_poly.entity_id
_entity_poly.type
_entity_poly.pdbx_seq_one_letter_code
_entity_poly.pdbx_strand_id
1 'polypeptide(L)'
;MTGVASRLPRASLLLPLGLVAGLVPACADDHDTIADRVRATPELSQLRLALDASGVMGELDGDGSLTLLAPTDDAFAVFLDSQQLSAAELLATPGLADLLRYHVTDPARSVDELGAVTTLTTLEGRAIELTTDLDGLLLNGDVRLISTPIEADNGVIHELDAVLARPTTTTYASAPHVPLDVGRTDDAIVIDDAGYVRDLEVTVDITHPEVWRLDVRLHNDVTGDDIVLASSPQTYNDDIATTFSDRADHDVVDDVVWGYDAEPAFPEASYRPVEPLRFAYGTPLAGTWRLVVDNRDFEPSGWLNTWSLRVTSTAERPDPSLAVARPRAVSGVMAQGFHETLPVRIKRLSGLAGAVDVTVGGGAGVTATPVTLAADDDVAYVPYGADLDAAPGTRTLRVDVTAGRPHRSLALPGAVVVPDASGVELLAQVPLADLGAAGGEGNDLWGWTDPETGHEYALVGTSVGTAFVDVTTPTAPRYLGLLPTHTDASLWRDIKVYRDHAFVVSEAAGHGLQVFDLTRLRGVTSPQTFTETAHYGGFGNAHNLVIDEETGYAYAVGATDPGADPVCAGGLFMIDLHEPTQPTYVGCFAGGVPEGATPGPAYPVAAYTHDAQCVVYRGPDVPHQDHEICLTSDGQIDGSGNFFGIADVTDKAAPVQLARITYAGAGYTHQGWLTEDQQYFLLNDEYDEFGGSNTRTYVIDVRDLDAPVVIGVFENPRDAIGHNTYVVGGFAYQANYTSGLRIVDLADDDPVAMAEVAYFDTHPEDDVVAAGTARCSR
;
A
#
# COMPACT_ATOMS: atom_id res chain seq x y z
N MET A 1 44.02 70.96 42.56
CA MET A 1 43.18 71.70 43.53
C MET A 1 41.93 72.15 42.82
N THR A 2 40.75 71.96 43.47
CA THR A 2 39.37 72.42 43.15
C THR A 2 38.78 71.89 41.82
N GLY A 3 37.72 71.05 41.73
CA GLY A 3 36.49 70.88 42.53
C GLY A 3 35.48 72.01 42.25
N VAL A 4 34.17 71.89 41.97
CA VAL A 4 33.12 70.84 42.06
C VAL A 4 31.84 71.39 41.37
N ALA A 5 31.02 70.53 40.73
CA ALA A 5 29.55 70.53 40.48
C ALA A 5 28.82 71.78 39.86
N SER A 6 27.63 71.75 39.24
CA SER A 6 26.45 70.84 39.25
C SER A 6 25.39 71.26 38.21
N ARG A 7 24.61 70.27 37.71
CA ARG A 7 23.15 70.26 37.38
C ARG A 7 22.59 70.95 36.10
N LEU A 8 21.96 70.09 35.27
CA LEU A 8 20.85 70.27 34.29
C LEU A 8 19.52 70.71 35.00
N PRO A 9 18.37 71.08 34.35
CA PRO A 9 17.92 70.70 32.99
C PRO A 9 17.02 71.70 32.16
N ARG A 10 16.60 71.23 30.97
CA ARG A 10 15.35 71.45 30.18
C ARG A 10 15.15 72.66 29.23
N ALA A 11 15.37 72.36 27.94
CA ALA A 11 14.58 72.53 26.71
C ALA A 11 13.37 73.50 26.59
N SER A 12 13.35 74.24 25.48
CA SER A 12 12.24 74.73 24.59
C SER A 12 12.77 75.95 23.79
N LEU A 13 12.60 76.22 22.49
CA LEU A 13 11.77 75.68 21.40
C LEU A 13 12.05 76.49 20.08
N LEU A 14 12.02 75.84 18.89
CA LEU A 14 11.75 76.29 17.48
C LEU A 14 12.69 77.34 16.77
N LEU A 15 13.46 76.98 15.71
CA LEU A 15 13.18 76.85 14.24
C LEU A 15 13.16 78.20 13.46
N PRO A 16 13.45 78.25 12.13
CA PRO A 16 13.91 77.22 11.19
C PRO A 16 15.13 77.64 10.31
N LEU A 17 15.83 76.68 9.70
CA LEU A 17 16.59 76.93 8.47
C LEU A 17 16.45 75.70 7.57
N GLY A 18 15.90 75.91 6.37
CA GLY A 18 15.71 74.85 5.37
C GLY A 18 17.03 74.44 4.73
N LEU A 19 17.19 73.13 4.51
CA LEU A 19 18.22 72.56 3.64
C LEU A 19 17.56 71.52 2.73
N VAL A 20 17.88 71.62 1.46
CA VAL A 20 17.43 70.76 0.36
C VAL A 20 17.84 69.32 0.62
N ALA A 21 16.86 68.42 0.73
CA ALA A 21 17.08 66.99 0.78
C ALA A 21 17.52 66.48 -0.61
N GLY A 22 18.75 65.98 -0.70
CA GLY A 22 19.08 64.97 -1.70
C GLY A 22 18.46 63.65 -1.25
N LEU A 23 17.74 62.98 -2.16
CA LEU A 23 17.29 61.61 -1.95
C LEU A 23 18.53 60.73 -1.74
N VAL A 24 18.74 60.30 -0.49
CA VAL A 24 19.35 59.01 -0.22
C VAL A 24 18.19 58.01 -0.35
N PRO A 25 18.25 56.98 -1.21
CA PRO A 25 17.28 55.91 -1.12
C PRO A 25 17.41 55.34 0.29
N ALA A 26 16.32 55.33 1.04
CA ALA A 26 16.27 54.53 2.26
C ALA A 26 16.68 53.11 1.86
N CYS A 27 17.66 52.54 2.56
CA CYS A 27 17.83 51.10 2.53
C CYS A 27 16.46 50.54 2.98
N ALA A 28 15.83 49.71 2.15
CA ALA A 28 14.72 48.90 2.62
C ALA A 28 15.23 48.09 3.82
N ASP A 29 14.43 48.04 4.88
CA ASP A 29 14.69 47.11 5.98
C ASP A 29 14.75 45.70 5.38
N ASP A 30 15.86 45.01 5.63
CA ASP A 30 16.17 43.66 5.15
C ASP A 30 15.43 42.65 6.05
N HIS A 31 14.10 42.71 6.07
CA HIS A 31 13.27 41.74 6.76
C HIS A 31 12.80 40.69 5.74
N ASP A 32 13.09 39.43 6.03
CA ASP A 32 12.80 38.28 5.18
C ASP A 32 11.52 37.60 5.71
N THR A 33 10.35 38.19 5.39
CA THR A 33 9.06 37.73 5.92
C THR A 33 8.59 36.43 5.24
N ILE A 34 7.58 35.76 5.81
CA ILE A 34 6.91 34.61 5.18
C ILE A 34 6.43 35.00 3.78
N ALA A 35 5.89 36.21 3.59
CA ALA A 35 5.47 36.68 2.29
C ALA A 35 6.65 36.78 1.29
N ASP A 36 7.83 37.19 1.75
CA ASP A 36 9.04 37.26 0.92
C ASP A 36 9.61 35.88 0.60
N ARG A 37 9.61 34.96 1.57
CA ARG A 37 9.95 33.55 1.38
C ARG A 37 9.04 32.87 0.35
N VAL A 38 7.72 33.01 0.48
CA VAL A 38 6.75 32.47 -0.50
C VAL A 38 6.97 33.03 -1.91
N ARG A 39 7.40 34.29 -2.05
CA ARG A 39 7.75 34.87 -3.36
C ARG A 39 9.06 34.34 -3.92
N ALA A 40 9.99 33.96 -3.05
CA ALA A 40 11.33 33.51 -3.41
C ALA A 40 11.41 32.00 -3.69
N THR A 41 10.49 31.19 -3.16
CA THR A 41 10.42 29.73 -3.33
C THR A 41 9.69 29.35 -4.63
N PRO A 42 10.37 28.78 -5.65
CA PRO A 42 9.74 28.39 -6.91
C PRO A 42 8.60 27.38 -6.77
N GLU A 43 8.70 26.47 -5.80
CA GLU A 43 7.78 25.35 -5.58
C GLU A 43 6.44 25.78 -4.96
N LEU A 44 6.31 27.04 -4.54
CA LEU A 44 5.10 27.62 -3.93
C LEU A 44 4.41 28.62 -4.87
N SER A 45 4.63 28.51 -6.19
CA SER A 45 4.17 29.52 -7.15
C SER A 45 2.64 29.62 -7.27
N GLN A 46 1.91 28.50 -7.15
CA GLN A 46 0.45 28.42 -7.12
C GLN A 46 -0.12 28.94 -5.80
N LEU A 47 0.50 28.56 -4.68
CA LEU A 47 0.16 29.10 -3.35
C LEU A 47 0.28 30.62 -3.34
N ARG A 48 1.39 31.15 -3.87
CA ARG A 48 1.61 32.59 -4.03
C ARG A 48 0.49 33.25 -4.82
N LEU A 49 0.10 32.70 -5.97
CA LEU A 49 -0.99 33.24 -6.79
C LEU A 49 -2.33 33.26 -6.03
N ALA A 50 -2.63 32.20 -5.26
CA ALA A 50 -3.85 32.11 -4.45
C ALA A 50 -3.86 33.11 -3.28
N LEU A 51 -2.73 33.26 -2.59
CA LEU A 51 -2.52 34.24 -1.52
C LEU A 51 -2.63 35.68 -2.03
N ASP A 52 -2.07 35.97 -3.20
CA ASP A 52 -2.17 37.28 -3.86
C ASP A 52 -3.63 37.60 -4.25
N ALA A 53 -4.35 36.63 -4.83
CA ALA A 53 -5.72 36.82 -5.29
C ALA A 53 -6.74 36.95 -4.14
N SER A 54 -6.52 36.21 -3.05
CA SER A 54 -7.40 36.24 -1.87
C SER A 54 -7.15 37.43 -0.94
N GLY A 55 -6.00 38.10 -1.07
CA GLY A 55 -5.55 39.17 -0.20
C GLY A 55 -4.89 38.71 1.10
N VAL A 56 -4.79 37.39 1.34
CA VAL A 56 -4.16 36.81 2.54
C VAL A 56 -2.65 37.04 2.55
N MET A 57 -2.01 37.29 1.38
CA MET A 57 -0.59 37.63 1.31
C MET A 57 -0.20 38.83 2.20
N GLY A 58 -1.11 39.81 2.38
CA GLY A 58 -0.86 40.96 3.25
C GLY A 58 -0.87 40.63 4.75
N GLU A 59 -1.52 39.53 5.15
CA GLU A 59 -1.52 39.04 6.54
C GLU A 59 -0.18 38.34 6.87
N LEU A 60 0.46 37.73 5.86
CA LEU A 60 1.77 37.06 5.99
C LEU A 60 2.98 38.01 5.97
N ASP A 61 2.74 39.28 5.65
CA ASP A 61 3.75 40.35 5.58
C ASP A 61 3.76 41.24 6.84
N GLY A 62 2.93 40.91 7.85
CA GLY A 62 2.80 41.67 9.09
C GLY A 62 3.83 41.31 10.17
N ASP A 63 3.83 42.07 11.28
CA ASP A 63 4.74 41.90 12.43
C ASP A 63 4.42 40.69 13.34
N GLY A 64 3.60 39.74 12.88
CA GLY A 64 3.16 38.57 13.65
C GLY A 64 4.23 37.48 13.75
N SER A 65 3.95 36.42 14.52
CA SER A 65 4.74 35.18 14.49
C SER A 65 3.82 34.09 13.99
N LEU A 66 3.97 33.64 12.75
CA LEU A 66 3.02 32.73 12.10
C LEU A 66 3.66 31.39 11.74
N THR A 67 2.82 30.36 11.65
CA THR A 67 3.16 29.12 10.96
C THR A 67 2.34 29.07 9.67
N LEU A 68 3.00 29.03 8.52
CA LEU A 68 2.36 28.76 7.23
C LEU A 68 2.56 27.29 6.87
N LEU A 69 1.46 26.56 6.73
CA LEU A 69 1.42 25.19 6.23
C LEU A 69 1.22 25.28 4.71
N ALA A 70 2.29 25.22 3.94
CA ALA A 70 2.33 25.63 2.54
C ALA A 70 2.23 24.44 1.57
N PRO A 71 1.06 24.16 0.97
CA PRO A 71 0.98 23.17 -0.10
C PRO A 71 1.84 23.59 -1.30
N THR A 72 2.62 22.64 -1.81
CA THR A 72 3.45 22.81 -3.01
C THR A 72 2.61 22.96 -4.28
N ASP A 73 3.25 23.33 -5.38
CA ASP A 73 2.59 23.40 -6.69
C ASP A 73 2.00 22.06 -7.13
N ASP A 74 2.66 20.95 -6.79
CA ASP A 74 2.15 19.60 -7.05
C ASP A 74 0.92 19.29 -6.18
N ALA A 75 0.95 19.67 -4.90
CA ALA A 75 -0.21 19.58 -3.99
C ALA A 75 -1.41 20.40 -4.53
N PHE A 76 -1.16 21.60 -5.05
CA PHE A 76 -2.20 22.42 -5.70
C PHE A 76 -2.71 21.82 -7.00
N ALA A 77 -1.84 21.19 -7.81
CA ALA A 77 -2.25 20.53 -9.04
C ALA A 77 -3.17 19.33 -8.76
N VAL A 78 -2.80 18.50 -7.78
CA VAL A 78 -3.62 17.39 -7.30
C VAL A 78 -4.94 17.90 -6.73
N PHE A 79 -4.91 18.97 -5.92
CA PHE A 79 -6.13 19.58 -5.38
C PHE A 79 -7.03 20.15 -6.49
N LEU A 80 -6.50 20.90 -7.45
CA LEU A 80 -7.29 21.48 -8.54
C LEU A 80 -7.92 20.40 -9.42
N ASP A 81 -7.15 19.37 -9.76
CA ASP A 81 -7.71 18.23 -10.47
C ASP A 81 -8.74 17.54 -9.59
N SER A 82 -8.46 17.25 -8.32
CA SER A 82 -9.46 16.65 -7.43
C SER A 82 -10.70 17.51 -7.23
N GLN A 83 -10.65 18.84 -7.38
CA GLN A 83 -11.83 19.72 -7.27
C GLN A 83 -12.56 19.95 -8.61
N GLN A 84 -12.01 19.49 -9.74
CA GLN A 84 -12.57 19.82 -11.08
C GLN A 84 -12.52 21.31 -11.39
N LEU A 85 -11.59 22.01 -10.73
CA LEU A 85 -11.41 23.44 -10.89
C LEU A 85 -10.15 23.68 -11.71
N SER A 86 -10.25 24.57 -12.69
CA SER A 86 -9.06 25.23 -13.20
C SER A 86 -8.49 26.17 -12.13
N ALA A 87 -7.19 26.49 -12.22
CA ALA A 87 -6.59 27.50 -11.36
C ALA A 87 -7.36 28.83 -11.41
N ALA A 88 -7.89 29.21 -12.57
CA ALA A 88 -8.70 30.43 -12.71
C ALA A 88 -10.04 30.35 -11.94
N GLU A 89 -10.65 29.17 -11.88
CA GLU A 89 -11.89 28.96 -11.12
C GLU A 89 -11.63 28.93 -9.62
N LEU A 90 -10.54 28.30 -9.16
CA LEU A 90 -10.13 28.35 -7.75
C LEU A 90 -9.90 29.79 -7.27
N LEU A 91 -9.21 30.60 -8.06
CA LEU A 91 -8.96 32.01 -7.74
C LEU A 91 -10.27 32.84 -7.69
N ALA A 92 -11.34 32.36 -8.32
CA ALA A 92 -12.66 32.97 -8.29
C ALA A 92 -13.61 32.39 -7.21
N THR A 93 -13.17 31.37 -6.47
CA THR A 93 -14.01 30.64 -5.50
C THR A 93 -14.36 31.52 -4.29
N PRO A 94 -15.67 31.70 -3.97
CA PRO A 94 -16.10 32.28 -2.71
C PRO A 94 -15.56 31.47 -1.52
N GLY A 95 -14.86 32.12 -0.58
CA GLY A 95 -14.24 31.45 0.57
C GLY A 95 -12.81 30.95 0.35
N LEU A 96 -12.15 31.34 -0.76
CA LEU A 96 -10.71 31.09 -0.96
C LEU A 96 -9.86 31.67 0.17
N ALA A 97 -10.18 32.86 0.66
CA ALA A 97 -9.47 33.47 1.79
C ALA A 97 -9.58 32.61 3.06
N ASP A 98 -10.73 31.99 3.30
CA ASP A 98 -10.94 31.13 4.48
C ASP A 98 -10.24 29.78 4.30
N LEU A 99 -10.17 29.24 3.08
CA LEU A 99 -9.35 28.06 2.76
C LEU A 99 -7.87 28.35 3.05
N LEU A 100 -7.36 29.50 2.61
CA LEU A 100 -5.97 29.87 2.82
C LEU A 100 -5.68 30.21 4.28
N ARG A 101 -6.61 30.82 5.02
CA ARG A 101 -6.48 31.01 6.47
C ARG A 101 -6.51 29.70 7.26
N TYR A 102 -7.10 28.63 6.72
CA TYR A 102 -7.03 27.30 7.31
C TYR A 102 -5.60 26.72 7.26
N HIS A 103 -4.73 27.26 6.41
CA HIS A 103 -3.32 26.87 6.32
C HIS A 103 -2.40 27.72 7.21
N VAL A 104 -2.93 28.67 7.98
CA VAL A 104 -2.13 29.60 8.78
C VAL A 104 -2.50 29.44 10.25
N THR A 105 -1.49 29.36 11.12
CA THR A 105 -1.68 29.32 12.58
C THR A 105 -0.80 30.34 13.28
N ASP A 106 -1.17 30.69 14.52
CA ASP A 106 -0.42 31.57 15.43
C ASP A 106 -0.17 30.81 16.75
N PRO A 107 1.05 30.81 17.34
CA PRO A 107 2.29 31.41 16.83
C PRO A 107 3.06 30.52 15.82
N ALA A 108 4.26 30.97 15.42
CA ALA A 108 5.24 30.11 14.75
C ALA A 108 5.60 28.91 15.63
N ARG A 109 5.58 27.71 15.03
CA ARG A 109 5.87 26.44 15.70
C ARG A 109 6.81 25.60 14.85
N SER A 110 7.88 25.12 15.46
CA SER A 110 8.76 24.08 14.89
C SER A 110 8.01 22.75 14.76
N VAL A 111 8.55 21.82 13.96
CA VAL A 111 7.95 20.48 13.78
C VAL A 111 7.81 19.75 15.12
N ASP A 112 8.80 19.86 16.01
CA ASP A 112 8.73 19.28 17.37
C ASP A 112 7.59 19.87 18.20
N GLU A 113 7.36 21.18 18.11
CA GLU A 113 6.26 21.85 18.82
C GLU A 113 4.89 21.51 18.22
N LEU A 114 4.82 21.27 16.91
CA LEU A 114 3.63 20.72 16.26
C LEU A 114 3.39 19.28 16.76
N GLY A 115 4.40 18.42 16.77
CA GLY A 115 4.29 17.03 17.27
C GLY A 115 3.96 16.92 18.77
N ALA A 116 4.11 17.99 19.55
CA ALA A 116 3.77 18.03 20.96
C ALA A 116 2.31 18.37 21.27
N VAL A 117 1.50 18.72 20.25
CA VAL A 117 0.07 19.04 20.40
C VAL A 117 -0.78 18.13 19.54
N THR A 118 -2.05 17.93 19.92
CA THR A 118 -2.99 17.09 19.16
C THR A 118 -3.91 17.92 18.27
N THR A 119 -3.96 19.25 18.45
CA THR A 119 -4.77 20.16 17.64
C THR A 119 -4.11 21.52 17.47
N LEU A 120 -4.34 22.15 16.32
CA LEU A 120 -3.90 23.51 16.00
C LEU A 120 -5.09 24.37 15.56
N THR A 121 -5.36 25.45 16.28
CA THR A 121 -6.35 26.43 15.82
C THR A 121 -5.78 27.28 14.69
N THR A 122 -6.47 27.27 13.55
CA THR A 122 -6.10 28.05 12.37
C THR A 122 -6.62 29.49 12.46
N LEU A 123 -6.12 30.39 11.61
CA LEU A 123 -6.63 31.76 11.51
C LEU A 123 -8.08 31.80 10.97
N GLU A 124 -8.53 30.74 10.30
CA GLU A 124 -9.94 30.59 9.92
C GLU A 124 -10.84 30.28 11.14
N GLY A 125 -10.28 29.65 12.17
CA GLY A 125 -10.93 29.38 13.45
C GLY A 125 -11.22 27.90 13.70
N ARG A 126 -11.26 27.05 12.65
CA ARG A 126 -11.30 25.58 12.83
C ARG A 126 -9.94 25.04 13.24
N ALA A 127 -9.95 23.88 13.92
CA ALA A 127 -8.75 23.16 14.27
C ALA A 127 -8.27 22.26 13.13
N ILE A 128 -6.95 22.09 13.04
CA ILE A 128 -6.30 20.97 12.36
C ILE A 128 -5.99 19.94 13.43
N GLU A 129 -6.34 18.68 13.18
CA GLU A 129 -5.93 17.57 14.05
C GLU A 129 -4.49 17.17 13.71
N LEU A 130 -3.69 16.94 14.73
CA LEU A 130 -2.34 16.44 14.57
C LEU A 130 -2.25 15.02 15.14
N THR A 131 -1.83 14.10 14.29
CA THR A 131 -1.50 12.74 14.67
C THR A 131 -0.07 12.44 14.25
N THR A 132 0.49 11.38 14.80
CA THR A 132 1.83 10.92 14.42
C THR A 132 1.73 9.45 14.09
N ASP A 133 2.30 9.07 12.96
CA ASP A 133 2.48 7.68 12.57
C ASP A 133 3.95 7.38 12.32
N LEU A 134 4.23 6.25 11.69
CA LEU A 134 5.59 5.78 11.44
C LEU A 134 6.36 6.69 10.46
N ASP A 135 5.66 7.45 9.62
CA ASP A 135 6.26 8.36 8.62
C ASP A 135 6.26 9.84 9.10
N GLY A 136 5.86 10.11 10.34
CA GLY A 136 5.97 11.42 10.97
C GLY A 136 4.64 12.12 11.27
N LEU A 137 4.66 13.45 11.25
CA LEU A 137 3.51 14.27 11.64
C LEU A 137 2.46 14.33 10.52
N LEU A 138 1.25 13.92 10.85
CA LEU A 138 0.07 13.98 9.99
C LEU A 138 -0.86 15.11 10.42
N LEU A 139 -1.28 15.92 9.46
CA LEU A 139 -2.29 16.96 9.60
C LEU A 139 -3.61 16.42 9.06
N ASN A 140 -4.66 16.53 9.88
CA ASN A 140 -5.98 15.95 9.62
C ASN A 140 -5.95 14.44 9.29
N GLY A 141 -4.86 13.75 9.64
CA GLY A 141 -4.67 12.31 9.43
C GLY A 141 -4.13 11.92 8.06
N ASP A 142 -3.83 12.87 7.17
CA ASP A 142 -3.47 12.54 5.78
C ASP A 142 -2.58 13.52 5.01
N VAL A 143 -2.33 14.70 5.56
CA VAL A 143 -1.47 15.69 4.94
C VAL A 143 -0.15 15.70 5.69
N ARG A 144 0.97 15.51 4.99
CA ARG A 144 2.30 15.45 5.60
C ARG A 144 3.10 16.70 5.34
N LEU A 145 4.04 16.95 6.24
CA LEU A 145 5.14 17.89 6.00
C LEU A 145 6.19 17.17 5.16
N ILE A 146 6.61 17.76 4.03
CA ILE A 146 7.51 17.10 3.06
C ILE A 146 8.87 17.77 2.90
N SER A 147 9.15 18.83 3.65
CA SER A 147 10.43 19.53 3.56
C SER A 147 10.94 20.04 4.89
N THR A 148 12.21 20.45 4.88
CA THR A 148 12.81 21.14 6.02
C THR A 148 12.18 22.53 6.16
N PRO A 149 11.81 22.97 7.37
CA PRO A 149 11.17 24.26 7.58
C PRO A 149 11.96 25.43 6.99
N ILE A 150 11.24 26.34 6.33
CA ILE A 150 11.80 27.59 5.80
C ILE A 150 11.58 28.69 6.83
N GLU A 151 12.67 29.13 7.45
CA GLU A 151 12.67 30.18 8.47
C GLU A 151 12.49 31.58 7.86
N ALA A 152 11.61 32.37 8.46
CA ALA A 152 11.35 33.77 8.14
C ALA A 152 11.40 34.63 9.41
N ASP A 153 11.63 35.94 9.26
CA ASP A 153 11.75 36.85 10.40
C ASP A 153 10.44 36.98 11.21
N ASN A 154 9.30 36.71 10.56
CA ASN A 154 7.97 36.76 11.16
C ASN A 154 7.30 35.36 11.24
N GLY A 155 8.08 34.27 11.15
CA GLY A 155 7.59 32.92 11.42
C GLY A 155 8.25 31.80 10.61
N VAL A 156 7.53 30.72 10.39
CA VAL A 156 8.07 29.51 9.73
C VAL A 156 7.09 28.98 8.68
N ILE A 157 7.64 28.44 7.58
CA ILE A 157 6.89 27.75 6.54
C ILE A 157 7.22 26.25 6.61
N HIS A 158 6.20 25.42 6.67
CA HIS A 158 6.32 23.97 6.50
C HIS A 158 5.60 23.57 5.21
N GLU A 159 6.32 22.98 4.26
CA GLU A 159 5.72 22.58 2.99
C GLU A 159 4.92 21.30 3.13
N LEU A 160 3.77 21.23 2.45
CA LEU A 160 2.84 20.11 2.50
C LEU A 160 2.72 19.40 1.14
N ASP A 161 2.50 18.09 1.19
CA ASP A 161 2.17 17.24 0.03
C ASP A 161 0.73 17.41 -0.48
N ALA A 162 -0.15 18.00 0.33
CA ALA A 162 -1.55 18.21 -0.01
C ALA A 162 -2.10 19.54 0.52
N VAL A 163 -3.14 20.05 -0.14
CA VAL A 163 -3.92 21.19 0.33
C VAL A 163 -4.84 20.73 1.47
N LEU A 164 -4.76 21.40 2.62
CA LEU A 164 -5.62 21.13 3.77
C LEU A 164 -7.08 21.45 3.45
N ALA A 165 -7.89 20.40 3.33
CA ALA A 165 -9.33 20.50 3.17
C ALA A 165 -10.02 20.75 4.52
N ARG A 166 -11.11 21.53 4.51
CA ARG A 166 -11.91 21.78 5.72
C ARG A 166 -12.87 20.60 5.96
N PRO A 167 -12.91 20.00 7.14
CA PRO A 167 -13.86 18.93 7.44
C PRO A 167 -15.30 19.44 7.55
N THR A 168 -16.26 18.61 7.12
CA THR A 168 -17.71 18.81 7.16
C THR A 168 -18.40 17.62 7.81
N THR A 169 -19.37 17.85 8.69
CA THR A 169 -20.13 16.77 9.33
C THR A 169 -21.60 16.79 8.86
N THR A 170 -22.08 15.66 8.33
CA THR A 170 -23.44 15.46 7.81
C THR A 170 -24.07 14.21 8.43
N THR A 171 -25.40 14.20 8.60
CA THR A 171 -26.15 13.04 9.09
C THR A 171 -27.12 12.52 8.03
N TYR A 172 -27.05 11.23 7.74
CA TYR A 172 -27.93 10.50 6.84
C TYR A 172 -28.75 9.51 7.66
N ALA A 173 -30.08 9.49 7.50
CA ALA A 173 -30.94 8.67 8.33
C ALA A 173 -31.96 7.87 7.51
N SER A 174 -32.32 6.71 8.02
CA SER A 174 -33.40 5.86 7.54
C SER A 174 -34.31 5.43 8.70
N ALA A 175 -35.59 5.24 8.40
CA ALA A 175 -36.62 4.86 9.36
C ALA A 175 -37.51 3.75 8.77
N PRO A 176 -36.95 2.55 8.50
CA PRO A 176 -37.63 1.53 7.73
C PRO A 176 -38.84 0.94 8.47
N HIS A 177 -38.81 0.88 9.81
CA HIS A 177 -39.83 0.25 10.64
C HIS A 177 -40.31 -1.11 10.06
N VAL A 178 -39.37 -2.04 9.87
CA VAL A 178 -39.62 -3.36 9.27
C VAL A 178 -39.48 -4.48 10.31
N PRO A 179 -40.28 -5.55 10.22
CA PRO A 179 -40.12 -6.70 11.10
C PRO A 179 -38.79 -7.40 10.81
N LEU A 180 -38.15 -7.97 11.83
CA LEU A 180 -36.95 -8.78 11.64
C LEU A 180 -37.36 -10.24 11.36
N ASP A 181 -37.15 -10.69 10.12
CA ASP A 181 -37.39 -12.08 9.72
C ASP A 181 -36.28 -13.00 10.27
N VAL A 182 -36.57 -14.31 10.36
CA VAL A 182 -35.55 -15.32 10.69
C VAL A 182 -34.44 -15.29 9.62
N GLY A 183 -33.19 -15.15 10.06
CA GLY A 183 -32.06 -14.90 9.17
C GLY A 183 -31.85 -13.41 8.94
N ARG A 184 -31.61 -13.00 7.69
CA ARG A 184 -31.13 -11.65 7.38
C ARG A 184 -32.26 -10.66 7.09
N THR A 185 -32.22 -9.51 7.75
CA THR A 185 -32.97 -8.30 7.40
C THR A 185 -31.97 -7.16 7.11
N ASP A 186 -32.10 -6.47 5.97
CA ASP A 186 -31.26 -5.30 5.64
C ASP A 186 -32.09 -4.07 5.25
N ASP A 187 -31.58 -2.88 5.59
CA ASP A 187 -32.06 -1.59 5.09
C ASP A 187 -30.89 -0.73 4.60
N ALA A 188 -31.13 0.16 3.64
CA ALA A 188 -30.09 0.89 2.92
C ALA A 188 -30.27 2.41 2.92
N ILE A 189 -29.16 3.12 3.17
CA ILE A 189 -28.99 4.56 2.93
C ILE A 189 -28.11 4.71 1.68
N VAL A 190 -28.60 5.47 0.72
CA VAL A 190 -27.82 5.85 -0.48
C VAL A 190 -27.34 7.26 -0.27
N ILE A 191 -26.01 7.44 -0.30
CA ILE A 191 -25.35 8.72 -0.15
C ILE A 191 -24.78 9.11 -1.50
N ASP A 192 -25.12 10.32 -1.92
CA ASP A 192 -24.69 10.94 -3.17
C ASP A 192 -23.59 11.99 -2.95
N ASP A 193 -23.39 12.39 -1.69
CA ASP A 193 -22.41 13.38 -1.32
C ASP A 193 -21.00 12.82 -1.58
N ALA A 194 -20.24 13.56 -2.37
CA ALA A 194 -18.86 13.23 -2.66
C ALA A 194 -17.98 13.49 -1.43
N GLY A 195 -16.84 12.80 -1.39
CA GLY A 195 -15.83 12.93 -0.34
C GLY A 195 -15.48 11.60 0.29
N TYR A 196 -14.68 11.68 1.36
CA TYR A 196 -14.15 10.52 2.05
C TYR A 196 -14.57 10.53 3.52
N VAL A 197 -14.88 9.36 4.05
CA VAL A 197 -15.25 9.20 5.46
C VAL A 197 -13.99 9.40 6.31
N ARG A 198 -14.01 10.42 7.20
CA ARG A 198 -12.98 10.64 8.23
C ARG A 198 -13.41 10.09 9.58
N ASP A 199 -14.69 10.20 9.85
CA ASP A 199 -15.28 9.74 11.09
C ASP A 199 -16.69 9.28 10.83
N LEU A 200 -17.09 8.21 11.51
CA LEU A 200 -18.43 7.67 11.41
C LEU A 200 -18.99 7.34 12.79
N GLU A 201 -20.22 7.77 13.03
CA GLU A 201 -21.06 7.28 14.13
C GLU A 201 -22.32 6.63 13.53
N VAL A 202 -22.72 5.48 14.07
CA VAL A 202 -23.90 4.74 13.62
C VAL A 202 -24.93 4.70 14.73
N THR A 203 -26.04 5.40 14.60
CA THR A 203 -27.16 5.30 15.55
C THR A 203 -28.14 4.24 15.07
N VAL A 204 -28.57 3.34 15.95
CA VAL A 204 -29.50 2.24 15.65
C VAL A 204 -30.61 2.17 16.70
N ASP A 205 -31.84 1.93 16.24
CA ASP A 205 -33.05 1.69 17.03
C ASP A 205 -33.72 0.40 16.52
N ILE A 206 -33.59 -0.69 17.29
CA ILE A 206 -34.16 -2.01 17.04
C ILE A 206 -34.94 -2.45 18.28
N THR A 207 -36.23 -2.76 18.10
CA THR A 207 -37.04 -3.40 19.14
C THR A 207 -36.98 -4.91 19.01
N HIS A 208 -36.55 -5.67 20.01
CA HIS A 208 -36.48 -7.13 19.90
C HIS A 208 -36.65 -7.84 21.26
N PRO A 209 -37.44 -8.92 21.37
CA PRO A 209 -37.66 -9.60 22.64
C PRO A 209 -36.41 -10.27 23.23
N GLU A 210 -35.45 -10.65 22.38
CA GLU A 210 -34.22 -11.36 22.76
C GLU A 210 -33.02 -10.82 21.95
N VAL A 211 -32.55 -9.60 22.21
CA VAL A 211 -31.47 -8.95 21.43
C VAL A 211 -30.16 -9.73 21.37
N TRP A 212 -29.87 -10.61 22.34
CA TRP A 212 -28.73 -11.53 22.33
C TRP A 212 -28.76 -12.54 21.17
N ARG A 213 -29.87 -12.63 20.43
CA ARG A 213 -29.96 -13.42 19.19
C ARG A 213 -29.65 -12.65 17.92
N LEU A 214 -29.43 -11.35 18.01
CA LEU A 214 -29.14 -10.50 16.87
C LEU A 214 -27.63 -10.38 16.66
N ASP A 215 -27.23 -10.40 15.39
CA ASP A 215 -25.93 -9.92 14.93
C ASP A 215 -26.19 -8.71 14.02
N VAL A 216 -25.64 -7.55 14.36
CA VAL A 216 -25.88 -6.25 13.69
C VAL A 216 -24.59 -5.79 13.04
N ARG A 217 -24.63 -5.50 11.75
CA ARG A 217 -23.47 -5.08 10.95
C ARG A 217 -23.77 -3.86 10.08
N LEU A 218 -22.73 -3.10 9.79
CA LEU A 218 -22.74 -2.05 8.79
C LEU A 218 -21.94 -2.51 7.57
N HIS A 219 -22.60 -2.61 6.43
CA HIS A 219 -21.98 -2.97 5.16
C HIS A 219 -21.90 -1.77 4.22
N ASN A 220 -20.76 -1.61 3.53
CA ASN A 220 -20.58 -0.63 2.46
C ASN A 220 -20.52 -1.35 1.11
N ASP A 221 -21.52 -1.16 0.25
CA ASP A 221 -21.61 -1.84 -1.06
C ASP A 221 -20.48 -1.41 -2.03
N VAL A 222 -19.79 -0.30 -1.76
CA VAL A 222 -18.71 0.24 -2.63
C VAL A 222 -17.37 -0.41 -2.33
N THR A 223 -16.99 -0.47 -1.05
CA THR A 223 -15.71 -1.07 -0.62
C THR A 223 -15.84 -2.56 -0.37
N GLY A 224 -17.03 -3.05 -0.07
CA GLY A 224 -17.29 -4.44 0.33
C GLY A 224 -17.10 -4.67 1.84
N ASP A 225 -16.76 -3.64 2.61
CA ASP A 225 -16.54 -3.75 4.07
C ASP A 225 -17.83 -4.20 4.77
N ASP A 226 -17.70 -5.06 5.78
CA ASP A 226 -18.81 -5.55 6.62
C ASP A 226 -18.37 -5.49 8.08
N ILE A 227 -18.73 -4.40 8.77
CA ILE A 227 -18.28 -4.10 10.14
C ILE A 227 -19.30 -4.60 11.15
N VAL A 228 -18.86 -5.43 12.08
CA VAL A 228 -19.70 -5.94 13.17
C VAL A 228 -19.89 -4.86 14.25
N LEU A 229 -21.12 -4.32 14.32
CA LEU A 229 -21.48 -3.31 15.33
C LEU A 229 -21.77 -3.96 16.69
N ALA A 230 -22.56 -5.04 16.66
CA ALA A 230 -22.91 -5.84 17.83
C ALA A 230 -23.08 -7.30 17.39
N SER A 231 -22.50 -8.23 18.15
CA SER A 231 -22.65 -9.67 17.93
C SER A 231 -23.18 -10.30 19.19
N SER A 232 -24.36 -10.93 19.12
CA SER A 232 -24.95 -11.67 20.23
C SER A 232 -24.99 -10.91 21.57
N PRO A 233 -25.38 -9.62 21.62
CA PRO A 233 -25.22 -8.80 22.83
C PRO A 233 -25.97 -9.43 24.00
N GLN A 234 -25.26 -9.92 25.02
CA GLN A 234 -25.80 -10.82 26.07
C GLN A 234 -26.74 -10.14 27.10
N THR A 235 -27.46 -9.10 26.69
CA THR A 235 -28.37 -8.32 27.52
C THR A 235 -29.77 -8.94 27.54
N TYR A 236 -30.34 -9.12 28.74
CA TYR A 236 -31.67 -9.67 28.96
C TYR A 236 -32.73 -8.55 29.02
N ASN A 237 -33.80 -8.65 28.22
CA ASN A 237 -34.97 -7.75 28.17
C ASN A 237 -34.73 -6.29 27.75
N ASP A 238 -34.22 -5.98 26.55
CA ASP A 238 -34.37 -4.62 26.00
C ASP A 238 -34.08 -4.50 24.50
N ASP A 239 -34.51 -3.36 23.95
CA ASP A 239 -34.29 -2.87 22.58
C ASP A 239 -32.84 -2.34 22.40
N ILE A 240 -32.29 -2.41 21.19
CA ILE A 240 -31.02 -1.72 20.85
C ILE A 240 -31.38 -0.30 20.46
N ALA A 241 -31.16 0.68 21.34
CA ALA A 241 -31.40 2.10 21.05
C ALA A 241 -30.17 2.93 21.45
N THR A 242 -29.14 2.94 20.60
CA THR A 242 -27.84 3.55 20.93
C THR A 242 -27.08 4.06 19.71
N THR A 243 -25.96 4.75 19.97
CA THR A 243 -24.99 5.18 18.94
C THR A 243 -23.68 4.40 19.06
N PHE A 244 -23.31 3.68 18.01
CA PHE A 244 -21.98 3.10 17.89
C PHE A 244 -20.98 4.17 17.46
N SER A 245 -19.93 4.37 18.26
CA SER A 245 -18.85 5.33 18.00
C SER A 245 -17.55 4.81 18.61
N ASP A 246 -16.45 4.87 17.86
CA ASP A 246 -15.12 4.49 18.34
C ASP A 246 -14.64 5.36 19.52
N ARG A 247 -15.25 6.54 19.70
CA ARG A 247 -14.96 7.48 20.80
C ARG A 247 -15.81 7.26 22.04
N ALA A 248 -16.74 6.30 22.03
CA ALA A 248 -17.55 6.02 23.21
C ALA A 248 -16.67 5.48 24.36
N ASP A 249 -17.06 5.76 25.60
CA ASP A 249 -16.29 5.36 26.78
C ASP A 249 -16.49 3.89 27.17
N HIS A 250 -17.53 3.25 26.63
CA HIS A 250 -18.00 1.91 26.99
C HIS A 250 -18.08 1.00 25.78
N ASP A 251 -17.54 -0.22 25.88
CA ASP A 251 -17.61 -1.22 24.81
C ASP A 251 -18.98 -1.90 24.80
N VAL A 252 -19.43 -2.35 23.63
CA VAL A 252 -20.53 -3.32 23.52
C VAL A 252 -20.07 -4.60 24.23
N VAL A 253 -20.62 -4.83 25.41
CA VAL A 253 -20.09 -5.81 26.38
C VAL A 253 -20.31 -7.25 25.91
N ASP A 254 -19.26 -8.09 25.98
CA ASP A 254 -19.33 -9.58 25.97
C ASP A 254 -19.22 -10.17 27.40
N ASP A 255 -19.26 -9.30 28.43
CA ASP A 255 -18.91 -9.65 29.80
C ASP A 255 -20.09 -10.30 30.55
N VAL A 256 -19.87 -11.57 30.88
CA VAL A 256 -20.83 -12.46 31.52
C VAL A 256 -20.92 -12.16 33.02
N VAL A 257 -22.00 -11.51 33.44
CA VAL A 257 -22.51 -11.66 34.81
C VAL A 257 -23.82 -12.43 34.76
N TRP A 258 -23.74 -13.75 34.99
CA TRP A 258 -24.93 -14.59 35.19
C TRP A 258 -25.71 -14.10 36.42
N GLY A 259 -26.70 -13.25 36.21
CA GLY A 259 -27.61 -12.75 37.23
C GLY A 259 -28.96 -12.39 36.61
N TYR A 260 -30.04 -12.98 37.12
CA TYR A 260 -31.42 -12.80 36.63
C TYR A 260 -32.03 -11.42 36.93
N ASP A 261 -31.22 -10.46 37.38
CA ASP A 261 -31.63 -9.11 37.75
C ASP A 261 -30.54 -8.12 37.31
N ALA A 262 -30.65 -7.52 36.13
CA ALA A 262 -29.76 -6.45 35.69
C ALA A 262 -30.50 -5.42 34.83
N GLU A 263 -30.11 -4.16 35.04
CA GLU A 263 -30.53 -2.89 34.43
C GLU A 263 -30.65 -2.91 32.89
N PRO A 264 -31.29 -1.90 32.26
CA PRO A 264 -31.53 -1.89 30.81
C PRO A 264 -30.29 -2.18 29.96
N ALA A 265 -30.49 -2.75 28.76
CA ALA A 265 -29.41 -3.26 27.88
C ALA A 265 -28.46 -2.18 27.34
N PHE A 266 -28.93 -0.94 27.24
CA PHE A 266 -28.19 0.22 26.76
C PHE A 266 -28.58 1.47 27.58
N PRO A 267 -28.13 1.62 28.85
CA PRO A 267 -28.45 2.79 29.66
C PRO A 267 -27.78 4.07 29.14
N GLU A 268 -26.78 3.93 28.27
CA GLU A 268 -25.98 5.03 27.76
C GLU A 268 -26.28 5.36 26.29
N ALA A 269 -26.01 6.61 25.93
CA ALA A 269 -26.32 7.14 24.61
C ALA A 269 -25.40 6.60 23.49
N SER A 270 -24.24 6.03 23.84
CA SER A 270 -23.26 5.54 22.87
C SER A 270 -22.35 4.43 23.40
N TYR A 271 -21.92 3.52 22.53
CA TYR A 271 -21.01 2.41 22.82
C TYR A 271 -19.95 2.23 21.71
N ARG A 272 -18.80 1.63 22.02
CA ARG A 272 -17.82 1.20 21.02
C ARG A 272 -18.30 -0.11 20.39
N PRO A 273 -18.38 -0.18 19.05
CA PRO A 273 -18.79 -1.40 18.37
C PRO A 273 -17.80 -2.57 18.56
N VAL A 274 -18.22 -3.78 18.22
CA VAL A 274 -17.39 -5.00 18.31
C VAL A 274 -16.14 -4.87 17.42
N GLU A 275 -16.34 -4.38 16.20
CA GLU A 275 -15.27 -3.99 15.29
C GLU A 275 -15.23 -2.46 15.17
N PRO A 276 -14.04 -1.83 15.20
CA PRO A 276 -13.93 -0.38 15.06
C PRO A 276 -14.59 0.13 13.76
N LEU A 277 -15.24 1.30 13.81
CA LEU A 277 -15.78 2.01 12.63
C LEU A 277 -14.67 2.64 11.77
N ARG A 278 -13.43 2.17 11.92
CA ARG A 278 -12.28 2.60 11.14
C ARG A 278 -12.32 1.91 9.79
N PHE A 279 -12.87 2.60 8.81
CA PHE A 279 -12.67 2.21 7.42
C PHE A 279 -11.23 2.50 7.02
N ALA A 280 -10.73 1.77 6.02
CA ALA A 280 -9.46 2.11 5.39
C ALA A 280 -9.44 3.59 5.00
N TYR A 281 -8.31 4.24 5.26
CA TYR A 281 -8.11 5.63 4.92
C TYR A 281 -8.44 5.87 3.42
N GLY A 282 -9.33 6.82 3.11
CA GLY A 282 -9.80 7.06 1.74
C GLY A 282 -11.09 6.32 1.33
N THR A 283 -11.87 5.81 2.28
CA THR A 283 -13.18 5.19 1.97
C THR A 283 -14.18 6.20 1.38
N PRO A 284 -14.72 5.95 0.18
CA PRO A 284 -15.70 6.84 -0.45
C PRO A 284 -16.98 6.98 0.39
N LEU A 285 -17.44 8.21 0.58
CA LEU A 285 -18.72 8.51 1.22
C LEU A 285 -19.90 8.13 0.30
N ALA A 286 -19.78 8.47 -0.98
CA ALA A 286 -20.79 8.19 -1.99
C ALA A 286 -20.92 6.67 -2.20
N GLY A 287 -22.14 6.16 -2.10
CA GLY A 287 -22.36 4.72 -2.11
C GLY A 287 -23.65 4.29 -1.43
N THR A 288 -23.89 2.97 -1.44
CA THR A 288 -24.98 2.36 -0.68
C THR A 288 -24.42 1.76 0.60
N TRP A 289 -24.87 2.29 1.72
CA TRP A 289 -24.57 1.80 3.04
C TRP A 289 -25.75 0.99 3.55
N ARG A 290 -25.51 -0.19 4.11
CA ARG A 290 -26.55 -1.10 4.59
C ARG A 290 -26.36 -1.43 6.05
N LEU A 291 -27.44 -1.29 6.82
CA LEU A 291 -27.52 -1.93 8.12
C LEU A 291 -28.07 -3.35 7.91
N VAL A 292 -27.30 -4.35 8.33
CA VAL A 292 -27.66 -5.77 8.25
C VAL A 292 -27.92 -6.28 9.65
N VAL A 293 -29.08 -6.91 9.86
CA VAL A 293 -29.48 -7.54 11.12
C VAL A 293 -29.78 -9.00 10.86
N ASP A 294 -28.94 -9.89 11.36
CA ASP A 294 -29.18 -11.33 11.35
C ASP A 294 -29.89 -11.74 12.64
N ASN A 295 -31.16 -12.13 12.52
CA ASN A 295 -31.99 -12.63 13.61
C ASN A 295 -31.92 -14.16 13.68
N ARG A 296 -31.31 -14.69 14.75
CA ARG A 296 -31.15 -16.13 14.98
C ARG A 296 -32.33 -16.75 15.73
N ASP A 297 -33.45 -16.06 15.85
CA ASP A 297 -34.68 -16.63 16.38
C ASP A 297 -35.25 -17.76 15.50
N PHE A 298 -36.10 -18.58 16.10
CA PHE A 298 -36.81 -19.66 15.39
C PHE A 298 -38.08 -19.17 14.68
N GLU A 299 -38.51 -17.93 14.95
CA GLU A 299 -39.65 -17.26 14.33
C GLU A 299 -39.37 -15.75 14.19
N PRO A 300 -39.98 -15.04 13.22
CA PRO A 300 -39.81 -13.60 13.09
C PRO A 300 -40.22 -12.87 14.37
N SER A 301 -39.37 -11.99 14.87
CA SER A 301 -39.50 -11.33 16.17
C SER A 301 -38.81 -9.96 16.11
N GLY A 302 -39.41 -8.95 16.74
CA GLY A 302 -38.84 -7.60 16.75
C GLY A 302 -38.95 -6.80 15.44
N TRP A 303 -38.38 -5.60 15.46
CA TRP A 303 -38.48 -4.55 14.45
C TRP A 303 -37.18 -3.75 14.35
N LEU A 304 -36.70 -3.50 13.14
CA LEU A 304 -35.75 -2.41 12.87
C LEU A 304 -36.54 -1.11 12.72
N ASN A 305 -36.47 -0.22 13.70
CA ASN A 305 -37.25 1.02 13.74
C ASN A 305 -36.56 2.12 12.91
N THR A 306 -35.36 2.53 13.31
CA THR A 306 -34.58 3.60 12.66
C THR A 306 -33.08 3.33 12.74
N TRP A 307 -32.32 3.95 11.84
CA TRP A 307 -30.86 4.04 11.96
C TRP A 307 -30.31 5.24 11.19
N SER A 308 -29.12 5.72 11.56
CA SER A 308 -28.47 6.83 10.88
C SER A 308 -26.95 6.75 10.91
N LEU A 309 -26.33 7.33 9.89
CA LEU A 309 -24.90 7.56 9.76
C LEU A 309 -24.62 9.04 10.01
N ARG A 310 -23.84 9.36 11.02
CA ARG A 310 -23.27 10.70 11.18
C ARG A 310 -21.82 10.64 10.72
N VAL A 311 -21.55 11.28 9.59
CA VAL A 311 -20.28 11.23 8.89
C VAL A 311 -19.59 12.57 9.04
N THR A 312 -18.33 12.57 9.49
CA THR A 312 -17.41 13.68 9.21
C THR A 312 -16.63 13.31 7.95
N SER A 313 -16.69 14.17 6.95
CA SER A 313 -16.06 14.01 5.65
C SER A 313 -15.25 15.24 5.28
N THR A 314 -14.42 15.11 4.25
CA THR A 314 -13.82 16.23 3.53
C THR A 314 -14.36 16.26 2.09
N ALA A 315 -14.75 17.44 1.59
CA ALA A 315 -15.26 17.71 0.24
C ALA A 315 -14.13 18.24 -0.69
N GLU A 316 -14.10 18.10 -2.03
CA GLU A 316 -15.14 17.79 -3.04
C GLU A 316 -14.55 17.37 -4.44
N ARG A 317 -15.21 16.51 -5.24
CA ARG A 317 -15.35 16.63 -6.74
C ARG A 317 -16.80 16.26 -7.06
N PRO A 318 -17.46 16.82 -8.11
CA PRO A 318 -18.91 17.00 -8.15
C PRO A 318 -19.71 15.96 -8.95
N ASP A 319 -21.01 16.03 -8.66
CA ASP A 319 -22.24 15.60 -9.33
C ASP A 319 -22.66 14.10 -9.34
N PRO A 320 -23.58 13.72 -8.43
CA PRO A 320 -24.21 12.42 -8.28
C PRO A 320 -25.42 12.18 -9.21
N SER A 321 -25.34 12.58 -10.48
CA SER A 321 -26.38 12.17 -11.47
C SER A 321 -26.41 10.66 -11.79
N LEU A 322 -25.64 9.82 -11.07
CA LEU A 322 -25.55 8.35 -11.23
C LEU A 322 -25.95 7.52 -10.00
N ALA A 323 -26.45 8.12 -8.92
CA ALA A 323 -27.16 7.42 -7.82
C ALA A 323 -28.20 8.41 -7.27
N VAL A 324 -29.51 8.12 -7.25
CA VAL A 324 -30.22 7.47 -6.13
C VAL A 324 -31.18 6.39 -6.61
N ALA A 325 -31.13 5.30 -5.85
CA ALA A 325 -31.98 4.12 -5.82
C ALA A 325 -33.51 4.39 -5.81
N ARG A 326 -34.38 3.41 -6.04
CA ARG A 326 -34.74 2.29 -5.12
C ARG A 326 -35.90 1.51 -5.80
N PRO A 327 -36.44 0.44 -5.19
CA PRO A 327 -35.86 -0.80 -4.69
C PRO A 327 -36.29 -1.97 -5.62
N ARG A 328 -35.75 -3.19 -5.45
CA ARG A 328 -36.55 -4.36 -5.87
C ARG A 328 -36.36 -5.54 -4.94
N ALA A 329 -37.36 -5.67 -4.07
CA ALA A 329 -37.88 -6.96 -3.66
C ALA A 329 -38.01 -7.89 -4.88
N VAL A 330 -37.71 -9.15 -4.64
CA VAL A 330 -37.81 -10.27 -5.57
C VAL A 330 -39.15 -10.27 -6.32
N SER A 331 -39.13 -10.04 -7.63
CA SER A 331 -39.64 -10.97 -8.66
C SER A 331 -39.65 -10.33 -10.06
N GLY A 332 -39.17 -11.11 -11.04
CA GLY A 332 -39.64 -11.03 -12.42
C GLY A 332 -39.05 -9.96 -13.36
N VAL A 333 -38.28 -10.47 -14.34
CA VAL A 333 -38.35 -10.15 -15.78
C VAL A 333 -37.78 -8.80 -16.28
N MET A 334 -36.76 -8.96 -17.14
CA MET A 334 -36.28 -8.15 -18.29
C MET A 334 -35.35 -6.93 -18.08
N ALA A 335 -34.25 -6.99 -18.82
CA ALA A 335 -33.13 -6.06 -18.94
C ALA A 335 -33.41 -4.87 -19.89
N GLN A 336 -32.82 -3.71 -19.60
CA GLN A 336 -32.24 -2.66 -20.48
C GLN A 336 -31.42 -1.74 -19.55
N GLY A 337 -30.18 -1.27 -19.75
CA GLY A 337 -29.21 -1.24 -20.84
C GLY A 337 -28.47 0.11 -20.76
N PHE A 338 -27.25 0.17 -20.20
CA PHE A 338 -26.33 1.30 -20.36
C PHE A 338 -25.29 0.95 -21.44
N HIS A 339 -24.99 1.92 -22.30
CA HIS A 339 -24.17 1.79 -23.50
C HIS A 339 -22.74 2.29 -23.24
N GLU A 340 -21.73 1.43 -23.41
CA GLU A 340 -20.32 1.84 -23.54
C GLU A 340 -19.65 1.08 -24.70
N THR A 341 -18.89 1.80 -25.52
CA THR A 341 -18.06 1.28 -26.61
C THR A 341 -16.71 0.79 -26.08
N LEU A 342 -16.36 -0.48 -26.31
CA LEU A 342 -15.05 -1.05 -25.98
C LEU A 342 -14.07 -0.94 -27.16
N PRO A 343 -12.85 -0.39 -26.99
CA PRO A 343 -11.78 -0.48 -27.99
C PRO A 343 -11.13 -1.88 -27.96
N VAL A 344 -10.84 -2.45 -29.12
CA VAL A 344 -10.07 -3.71 -29.26
C VAL A 344 -8.80 -3.41 -30.07
N ARG A 345 -7.61 -3.57 -29.48
CA ARG A 345 -6.33 -3.48 -30.21
C ARG A 345 -5.94 -4.86 -30.74
N ILE A 346 -5.60 -4.95 -32.04
CA ILE A 346 -5.11 -6.18 -32.67
C ILE A 346 -3.72 -5.90 -33.24
N LYS A 347 -2.67 -6.35 -32.56
CA LYS A 347 -1.27 -6.19 -33.00
C LYS A 347 -1.01 -7.12 -34.19
N ARG A 348 -0.48 -6.58 -35.29
CA ARG A 348 -0.12 -7.38 -36.48
C ARG A 348 1.04 -8.31 -36.13
N LEU A 349 0.89 -9.63 -36.32
CA LEU A 349 2.02 -10.56 -36.27
C LEU A 349 3.03 -10.16 -37.35
N SER A 350 4.27 -9.88 -36.94
CA SER A 350 5.34 -9.49 -37.85
C SER A 350 5.58 -10.59 -38.91
N GLY A 351 5.45 -10.22 -40.19
CA GLY A 351 5.75 -11.10 -41.34
C GLY A 351 4.61 -11.43 -42.31
N LEU A 352 3.38 -10.96 -42.07
CA LEU A 352 2.25 -11.19 -43.00
C LEU A 352 1.98 -9.97 -43.90
N ALA A 353 2.24 -10.09 -45.20
CA ALA A 353 1.87 -9.09 -46.20
C ALA A 353 0.47 -9.38 -46.79
N GLY A 354 -0.49 -8.49 -46.52
CA GLY A 354 -1.86 -8.57 -47.03
C GLY A 354 -2.88 -7.84 -46.15
N ALA A 355 -4.06 -7.54 -46.71
CA ALA A 355 -5.19 -7.04 -45.95
C ALA A 355 -5.68 -8.13 -44.97
N VAL A 356 -5.97 -7.75 -43.72
CA VAL A 356 -6.51 -8.63 -42.68
C VAL A 356 -8.00 -8.34 -42.56
N ASP A 357 -8.85 -9.33 -42.84
CA ASP A 357 -10.29 -9.22 -42.64
C ASP A 357 -10.65 -9.67 -41.22
N VAL A 358 -11.18 -8.78 -40.39
CA VAL A 358 -11.66 -9.10 -39.04
C VAL A 358 -13.18 -9.22 -39.07
N THR A 359 -13.73 -10.34 -38.60
CA THR A 359 -15.18 -10.60 -38.58
C THR A 359 -15.67 -10.83 -37.15
N VAL A 360 -16.53 -9.96 -36.62
CA VAL A 360 -17.16 -10.17 -35.30
C VAL A 360 -18.57 -10.73 -35.51
N GLY A 361 -18.89 -11.90 -34.96
CA GLY A 361 -20.21 -12.49 -35.07
C GLY A 361 -20.53 -13.44 -33.92
N GLY A 362 -21.75 -13.35 -33.37
CA GLY A 362 -22.26 -14.25 -32.35
C GLY A 362 -23.11 -15.35 -32.96
N GLY A 363 -22.71 -16.62 -32.82
CA GLY A 363 -23.53 -17.79 -33.15
C GLY A 363 -23.98 -17.94 -34.62
N ALA A 364 -24.46 -19.13 -34.98
CA ALA A 364 -24.85 -19.43 -36.36
C ALA A 364 -26.05 -18.56 -36.82
N GLY A 365 -25.81 -17.69 -37.82
CA GLY A 365 -26.87 -16.92 -38.51
C GLY A 365 -26.70 -15.40 -38.54
N VAL A 366 -25.67 -14.82 -37.92
CA VAL A 366 -25.45 -13.35 -37.94
C VAL A 366 -24.69 -12.91 -39.19
N THR A 367 -25.17 -11.86 -39.85
CA THR A 367 -24.55 -11.27 -41.05
C THR A 367 -23.34 -10.43 -40.65
N ALA A 368 -22.17 -10.77 -41.17
CA ALA A 368 -20.90 -10.10 -40.89
C ALA A 368 -20.81 -8.68 -41.50
N THR A 369 -20.26 -7.72 -40.75
CA THR A 369 -19.83 -6.41 -41.27
C THR A 369 -18.31 -6.42 -41.41
N PRO A 370 -17.75 -6.36 -42.63
CA PRO A 370 -16.30 -6.37 -42.83
C PRO A 370 -15.68 -5.01 -42.45
N VAL A 371 -14.57 -5.04 -41.71
CA VAL A 371 -13.73 -3.86 -41.42
C VAL A 371 -12.40 -4.05 -42.14
N THR A 372 -12.04 -3.10 -43.01
CA THR A 372 -10.75 -3.11 -43.74
C THR A 372 -9.78 -2.15 -43.05
N LEU A 373 -8.61 -2.65 -42.65
CA LEU A 373 -7.53 -1.83 -42.08
C LEU A 373 -6.70 -1.17 -43.20
N ALA A 374 -6.38 0.12 -43.04
CA ALA A 374 -5.39 0.80 -43.86
C ALA A 374 -3.98 0.25 -43.58
N ALA A 375 -3.04 0.43 -44.51
CA ALA A 375 -1.75 -0.26 -44.50
C ALA A 375 -0.87 0.01 -43.25
N ASP A 376 -1.16 1.10 -42.52
CA ASP A 376 -0.29 1.70 -41.50
C ASP A 376 -0.98 1.86 -40.11
N ASP A 377 -2.19 1.33 -39.90
CA ASP A 377 -2.91 1.42 -38.62
C ASP A 377 -2.86 0.09 -37.82
N ASP A 378 -2.49 0.16 -36.53
CA ASP A 378 -2.44 -0.99 -35.58
C ASP A 378 -3.71 -1.15 -34.71
N VAL A 379 -4.75 -0.35 -34.96
CA VAL A 379 -5.98 -0.32 -34.13
C VAL A 379 -7.24 -0.35 -35.01
N ALA A 380 -8.16 -1.27 -34.72
CA ALA A 380 -9.47 -1.34 -35.36
C ALA A 380 -10.57 -0.91 -34.39
N TYR A 381 -11.45 0.02 -34.81
CA TYR A 381 -12.64 0.39 -34.04
C TYR A 381 -13.85 -0.39 -34.57
N VAL A 382 -14.46 -1.26 -33.75
CA VAL A 382 -15.68 -1.98 -34.11
C VAL A 382 -16.89 -1.29 -33.48
N PRO A 383 -17.80 -0.68 -34.25
CA PRO A 383 -19.02 -0.10 -33.71
C PRO A 383 -20.00 -1.20 -33.29
N TYR A 384 -20.50 -1.13 -32.05
CA TYR A 384 -21.45 -2.10 -31.50
C TYR A 384 -22.84 -1.92 -32.15
N GLY A 385 -23.31 -2.91 -32.91
CA GLY A 385 -24.59 -2.83 -33.61
C GLY A 385 -24.95 -4.07 -34.42
N ALA A 386 -25.03 -5.24 -33.80
CA ALA A 386 -25.79 -6.37 -34.31
C ALA A 386 -26.12 -7.36 -33.17
N ASP A 387 -27.42 -7.46 -32.86
CA ASP A 387 -28.14 -8.48 -32.08
C ASP A 387 -27.35 -9.37 -31.10
N LEU A 388 -27.58 -9.18 -29.79
CA LEU A 388 -27.19 -10.14 -28.75
C LEU A 388 -28.34 -10.39 -27.76
N ASP A 389 -29.36 -11.12 -28.20
CA ASP A 389 -30.30 -11.88 -27.34
C ASP A 389 -29.69 -13.24 -26.90
N ALA A 390 -28.36 -13.40 -26.94
CA ALA A 390 -27.68 -14.66 -26.59
C ALA A 390 -27.18 -14.67 -25.12
N ALA A 391 -27.47 -15.76 -24.42
CA ALA A 391 -27.18 -15.96 -23.00
C ALA A 391 -25.68 -15.82 -22.63
N PRO A 392 -25.35 -15.37 -21.39
CA PRO A 392 -23.97 -15.31 -20.90
C PRO A 392 -23.36 -16.71 -20.91
N GLY A 393 -22.26 -16.89 -21.65
CA GLY A 393 -21.60 -18.19 -21.84
C GLY A 393 -21.45 -18.67 -23.29
N THR A 394 -21.95 -17.93 -24.29
CA THR A 394 -21.81 -18.32 -25.72
C THR A 394 -21.10 -17.30 -26.61
N ARG A 395 -20.47 -16.27 -26.02
CA ARG A 395 -19.76 -15.24 -26.79
C ARG A 395 -18.41 -15.77 -27.26
N THR A 396 -18.21 -15.85 -28.58
CA THR A 396 -16.93 -16.22 -29.20
C THR A 396 -16.49 -15.09 -30.12
N LEU A 397 -15.33 -14.49 -29.86
CA LEU A 397 -14.66 -13.64 -30.83
C LEU A 397 -13.95 -14.56 -31.83
N ARG A 398 -14.25 -14.45 -33.13
CA ARG A 398 -13.62 -15.26 -34.17
C ARG A 398 -12.75 -14.37 -35.03
N VAL A 399 -11.44 -14.55 -34.99
CA VAL A 399 -10.51 -13.80 -35.86
C VAL A 399 -10.05 -14.74 -36.98
N ASP A 400 -10.58 -14.53 -38.18
CA ASP A 400 -10.25 -15.33 -39.37
C ASP A 400 -9.13 -14.64 -40.18
N VAL A 401 -7.87 -15.03 -39.95
CA VAL A 401 -6.73 -14.54 -40.74
C VAL A 401 -6.61 -15.37 -42.02
N THR A 402 -7.09 -14.84 -43.15
CA THR A 402 -7.02 -15.55 -44.44
C THR A 402 -5.69 -15.26 -45.16
N ALA A 403 -4.61 -15.91 -44.72
CA ALA A 403 -3.35 -15.97 -45.47
C ALA A 403 -2.96 -17.43 -45.78
N GLY A 404 -3.78 -18.10 -46.58
CA GLY A 404 -3.34 -19.25 -47.39
C GLY A 404 -2.93 -20.58 -46.74
N ARG A 405 -2.97 -20.79 -45.41
CA ARG A 405 -2.79 -22.11 -44.69
C ARG A 405 -3.51 -22.13 -43.31
N PRO A 406 -3.75 -23.30 -42.64
CA PRO A 406 -5.01 -23.58 -41.95
C PRO A 406 -5.19 -22.92 -40.56
N HIS A 407 -6.47 -22.76 -40.24
CA HIS A 407 -7.11 -22.08 -39.12
C HIS A 407 -6.63 -22.50 -37.71
N ARG A 408 -6.31 -21.52 -36.86
CA ARG A 408 -6.29 -21.66 -35.39
C ARG A 408 -7.41 -20.79 -34.82
N SER A 409 -8.36 -21.39 -34.12
CA SER A 409 -9.43 -20.68 -33.41
C SER A 409 -8.99 -20.55 -31.95
N LEU A 410 -8.81 -19.31 -31.47
CA LEU A 410 -8.59 -19.04 -30.04
C LEU A 410 -9.95 -18.73 -29.41
N ALA A 411 -10.32 -19.45 -28.35
CA ALA A 411 -11.48 -19.12 -27.53
C ALA A 411 -10.96 -18.52 -26.23
N LEU A 412 -11.32 -17.27 -25.93
CA LEU A 412 -10.98 -16.60 -24.68
C LEU A 412 -12.28 -16.39 -23.87
N PRO A 413 -12.37 -16.88 -22.62
CA PRO A 413 -13.38 -16.47 -21.67
C PRO A 413 -12.90 -15.23 -20.89
N GLY A 414 -13.78 -14.22 -20.73
CA GLY A 414 -13.51 -13.04 -19.89
C GLY A 414 -12.65 -11.95 -20.54
N ALA A 415 -12.79 -10.71 -20.09
CA ALA A 415 -11.98 -9.59 -20.54
C ALA A 415 -10.52 -9.83 -20.12
N VAL A 416 -9.64 -10.08 -21.07
CA VAL A 416 -8.20 -10.19 -20.85
C VAL A 416 -7.60 -8.84 -21.20
N VAL A 417 -7.11 -8.09 -20.21
CA VAL A 417 -6.08 -7.08 -20.43
C VAL A 417 -4.90 -7.85 -21.00
N VAL A 418 -4.50 -7.55 -22.25
CA VAL A 418 -3.36 -8.24 -22.85
C VAL A 418 -2.11 -7.63 -22.18
N PRO A 419 -1.34 -8.40 -21.40
CA PRO A 419 -0.10 -7.93 -20.78
C PRO A 419 0.83 -7.37 -21.87
N ASP A 420 1.50 -6.24 -21.62
CA ASP A 420 2.59 -5.84 -22.51
C ASP A 420 3.80 -6.71 -22.19
N ALA A 421 4.34 -7.39 -23.19
CA ALA A 421 5.43 -8.34 -22.98
C ALA A 421 6.40 -8.33 -24.16
N SER A 422 7.68 -8.47 -23.84
CA SER A 422 8.76 -8.61 -24.80
C SER A 422 9.74 -9.68 -24.32
N GLY A 423 10.21 -10.55 -25.22
CA GLY A 423 11.20 -11.59 -24.90
C GLY A 423 10.68 -12.76 -24.04
N VAL A 424 9.43 -12.71 -23.58
CA VAL A 424 8.74 -13.77 -22.82
C VAL A 424 7.36 -14.07 -23.42
N GLU A 425 6.85 -15.27 -23.17
CA GLU A 425 5.53 -15.73 -23.62
C GLU A 425 4.73 -16.26 -22.42
N LEU A 426 3.53 -15.73 -22.21
CA LEU A 426 2.58 -16.29 -21.25
C LEU A 426 1.99 -17.59 -21.79
N LEU A 427 2.33 -18.71 -21.15
CA LEU A 427 1.87 -20.04 -21.59
C LEU A 427 0.54 -20.47 -20.93
N ALA A 428 0.33 -20.07 -19.68
CA ALA A 428 -0.88 -20.36 -18.92
C ALA A 428 -1.03 -19.38 -17.75
N GLN A 429 -2.26 -19.27 -17.22
CA GLN A 429 -2.58 -18.49 -16.04
C GLN A 429 -3.49 -19.32 -15.14
N VAL A 430 -3.23 -19.29 -13.83
CA VAL A 430 -4.10 -19.88 -12.82
C VAL A 430 -4.54 -18.75 -11.88
N PRO A 431 -5.83 -18.38 -11.82
CA PRO A 431 -6.33 -17.38 -10.89
C PRO A 431 -6.11 -17.80 -9.43
N LEU A 432 -5.83 -16.85 -8.54
CA LEU A 432 -5.70 -17.12 -7.08
C LEU A 432 -6.93 -17.83 -6.51
N ALA A 433 -8.13 -17.48 -6.98
CA ALA A 433 -9.37 -18.12 -6.57
C ALA A 433 -9.43 -19.64 -6.90
N ASP A 434 -8.69 -20.08 -7.92
CA ASP A 434 -8.61 -21.49 -8.32
C ASP A 434 -7.54 -22.27 -7.53
N LEU A 435 -6.72 -21.59 -6.72
CA LEU A 435 -5.67 -22.18 -5.87
C LEU A 435 -6.16 -22.53 -4.45
N GLY A 436 -7.47 -22.58 -4.23
CA GLY A 436 -8.04 -22.83 -2.90
C GLY A 436 -7.93 -21.64 -1.94
N ALA A 437 -7.51 -20.48 -2.44
CA ALA A 437 -7.40 -19.20 -1.72
C ALA A 437 -8.45 -18.20 -2.22
N ALA A 438 -9.72 -18.63 -2.30
CA ALA A 438 -10.80 -17.74 -2.71
C ALA A 438 -10.98 -16.60 -1.69
N GLY A 439 -10.73 -15.36 -2.11
CA GLY A 439 -10.71 -14.19 -1.22
C GLY A 439 -9.39 -14.00 -0.47
N GLY A 440 -8.36 -14.81 -0.75
CA GLY A 440 -7.01 -14.63 -0.24
C GLY A 440 -6.12 -13.88 -1.22
N GLU A 441 -5.00 -13.36 -0.71
CA GLU A 441 -3.98 -12.62 -1.47
C GLU A 441 -2.75 -13.51 -1.68
N GLY A 442 -1.97 -13.26 -2.74
CA GLY A 442 -0.71 -13.95 -2.98
C GLY A 442 0.45 -13.17 -2.39
N ASN A 443 1.47 -13.84 -1.86
CA ASN A 443 2.57 -13.17 -1.15
C ASN A 443 3.98 -13.73 -1.39
N ASP A 444 4.11 -14.99 -1.83
CA ASP A 444 5.41 -15.58 -2.18
C ASP A 444 5.26 -16.64 -3.28
N LEU A 445 6.35 -16.94 -3.97
CA LEU A 445 6.45 -17.95 -5.00
C LEU A 445 7.81 -18.64 -4.97
N TRP A 446 7.79 -19.95 -4.71
CA TRP A 446 8.99 -20.80 -4.78
C TRP A 446 8.80 -21.99 -5.72
N GLY A 447 9.90 -22.62 -6.12
CA GLY A 447 9.92 -23.76 -7.02
C GLY A 447 10.55 -25.01 -6.41
N TRP A 448 10.07 -26.18 -6.81
CA TRP A 448 10.74 -27.45 -6.54
C TRP A 448 10.68 -28.38 -7.76
N THR A 449 11.84 -28.90 -8.15
CA THR A 449 11.92 -29.99 -9.13
C THR A 449 12.15 -31.29 -8.38
N ASP A 450 11.22 -32.23 -8.50
CA ASP A 450 11.35 -33.55 -7.90
C ASP A 450 12.49 -34.32 -8.58
N PRO A 451 13.59 -34.63 -7.86
CA PRO A 451 14.75 -35.28 -8.46
C PRO A 451 14.48 -36.73 -8.90
N GLU A 452 13.41 -37.37 -8.40
CA GLU A 452 13.07 -38.75 -8.76
C GLU A 452 12.18 -38.82 -10.02
N THR A 453 11.22 -37.90 -10.14
CA THR A 453 10.21 -37.94 -11.20
C THR A 453 10.45 -36.93 -12.31
N GLY A 454 11.25 -35.89 -12.05
CA GLY A 454 11.45 -34.75 -12.95
C GLY A 454 10.23 -33.84 -13.07
N HIS A 455 9.23 -34.00 -12.19
CA HIS A 455 8.11 -33.07 -12.12
C HIS A 455 8.55 -31.74 -11.51
N GLU A 456 8.03 -30.66 -12.06
CA GLU A 456 8.27 -29.29 -11.60
C GLU A 456 7.01 -28.80 -10.89
N TYR A 457 7.19 -28.23 -9.70
CA TYR A 457 6.13 -27.73 -8.84
C TYR A 457 6.36 -26.28 -8.50
N ALA A 458 5.31 -25.47 -8.63
CA ALA A 458 5.24 -24.15 -8.02
C ALA A 458 4.58 -24.26 -6.64
N LEU A 459 5.23 -23.67 -5.64
CA LEU A 459 4.76 -23.51 -4.28
C LEU A 459 4.34 -22.05 -4.14
N VAL A 460 3.04 -21.82 -4.10
CA VAL A 460 2.46 -20.48 -4.14
C VAL A 460 2.01 -20.09 -2.74
N GLY A 461 2.68 -19.11 -2.14
CA GLY A 461 2.27 -18.49 -0.90
C GLY A 461 0.96 -17.72 -1.10
N THR A 462 0.03 -17.93 -0.17
CA THR A 462 -1.21 -17.16 -0.08
C THR A 462 -1.47 -16.76 1.36
N SER A 463 -2.37 -15.79 1.55
CA SER A 463 -2.73 -15.33 2.87
C SER A 463 -3.28 -16.44 3.77
N VAL A 464 -3.90 -17.47 3.19
CA VAL A 464 -4.52 -18.60 3.90
C VAL A 464 -3.66 -19.87 3.97
N GLY A 465 -2.50 -19.90 3.31
CA GLY A 465 -1.62 -21.07 3.29
C GLY A 465 -0.75 -21.19 2.04
N THR A 466 -0.19 -22.37 1.80
CA THR A 466 0.67 -22.67 0.63
C THR A 466 -0.06 -23.56 -0.36
N ALA A 467 -0.29 -23.08 -1.58
CA ALA A 467 -0.89 -23.85 -2.67
C ALA A 467 0.19 -24.56 -3.50
N PHE A 468 -0.07 -25.80 -3.90
CA PHE A 468 0.84 -26.58 -4.74
C PHE A 468 0.29 -26.74 -6.16
N VAL A 469 1.09 -26.38 -7.16
CA VAL A 469 0.72 -26.47 -8.57
C VAL A 469 1.79 -27.26 -9.33
N ASP A 470 1.39 -28.33 -10.00
CA ASP A 470 2.25 -29.06 -10.94
C ASP A 470 2.36 -28.25 -12.23
N VAL A 471 3.57 -27.78 -12.55
CA VAL A 471 3.90 -26.94 -13.70
C VAL A 471 4.77 -27.66 -14.73
N THR A 472 5.01 -28.96 -14.55
CA THR A 472 5.78 -29.83 -15.47
C THR A 472 5.33 -29.71 -16.93
N THR A 473 4.03 -29.47 -17.15
CA THR A 473 3.51 -29.04 -18.44
C THR A 473 3.12 -27.56 -18.35
N PRO A 474 3.97 -26.62 -18.77
CA PRO A 474 3.79 -25.19 -18.48
C PRO A 474 2.56 -24.58 -19.15
N THR A 475 2.04 -25.19 -20.22
CA THR A 475 0.79 -24.78 -20.90
C THR A 475 -0.47 -25.34 -20.22
N ALA A 476 -0.32 -26.21 -19.23
CA ALA A 476 -1.42 -26.88 -18.55
C ALA A 476 -1.08 -27.09 -17.05
N PRO A 477 -0.85 -25.99 -16.31
CA PRO A 477 -0.58 -26.08 -14.87
C PRO A 477 -1.76 -26.73 -14.16
N ARG A 478 -1.47 -27.51 -13.12
CA ARG A 478 -2.47 -28.31 -12.42
C ARG A 478 -2.38 -28.12 -10.92
N TYR A 479 -3.39 -27.47 -10.36
CA TYR A 479 -3.54 -27.32 -8.92
C TYR A 479 -3.70 -28.69 -8.22
N LEU A 480 -2.89 -28.93 -7.19
CA LEU A 480 -2.81 -30.20 -6.45
C LEU A 480 -3.44 -30.14 -5.07
N GLY A 481 -3.58 -28.95 -4.50
CA GLY A 481 -4.10 -28.76 -3.16
C GLY A 481 -3.42 -27.65 -2.38
N LEU A 482 -3.92 -27.42 -1.17
CA LEU A 482 -3.51 -26.35 -0.26
C LEU A 482 -3.02 -26.97 1.04
N LEU A 483 -1.86 -26.52 1.54
CA LEU A 483 -1.46 -26.64 2.94
C LEU A 483 -1.95 -25.39 3.67
N PRO A 484 -2.96 -25.47 4.55
CA PRO A 484 -3.42 -24.32 5.31
C PRO A 484 -2.32 -23.75 6.20
N THR A 485 -2.39 -22.44 6.45
CA THR A 485 -1.59 -21.75 7.47
C THR A 485 -1.62 -22.50 8.81
N HIS A 486 -0.52 -22.46 9.57
CA HIS A 486 -0.45 -23.15 10.87
C HIS A 486 -1.42 -22.55 11.89
N THR A 487 -1.58 -21.23 11.89
CA THR A 487 -2.47 -20.48 12.79
C THR A 487 -3.51 -19.70 11.99
N ASP A 488 -3.26 -18.41 11.77
CA ASP A 488 -4.17 -17.46 11.17
C ASP A 488 -3.70 -17.05 9.76
N ALA A 489 -4.58 -16.38 9.03
CA ALA A 489 -4.23 -15.81 7.74
C ALA A 489 -3.27 -14.61 7.93
N SER A 490 -2.31 -14.46 7.03
CA SER A 490 -1.37 -13.33 7.03
C SER A 490 -0.92 -13.02 5.62
N LEU A 491 -0.83 -11.73 5.30
CA LEU A 491 -0.31 -11.26 4.02
C LEU A 491 1.17 -11.54 3.85
N TRP A 492 1.93 -11.85 4.91
CA TRP A 492 3.36 -12.13 4.82
C TRP A 492 3.66 -13.59 5.16
N ARG A 493 4.25 -14.28 4.18
CA ARG A 493 4.64 -15.69 4.21
C ARG A 493 5.83 -15.85 3.29
N ASP A 494 6.75 -16.72 3.68
CA ASP A 494 7.87 -17.07 2.83
C ASP A 494 8.10 -18.59 2.84
N ILE A 495 8.47 -19.12 1.68
CA ILE A 495 8.62 -20.55 1.40
C ILE A 495 10.01 -20.79 0.84
N LYS A 496 10.74 -21.71 1.46
CA LYS A 496 12.00 -22.26 0.92
C LYS A 496 11.99 -23.76 0.94
N VAL A 497 12.85 -24.36 0.13
CA VAL A 497 12.96 -25.81 0.00
C VAL A 497 14.35 -26.26 0.37
N TYR A 498 14.43 -27.32 1.17
CA TYR A 498 15.65 -28.07 1.39
C TYR A 498 15.39 -29.54 1.11
N ARG A 499 16.12 -30.09 0.12
CA ARG A 499 15.94 -31.44 -0.41
C ARG A 499 14.53 -31.67 -0.96
N ASP A 500 13.71 -32.41 -0.23
CA ASP A 500 12.35 -32.82 -0.58
C ASP A 500 11.31 -32.28 0.41
N HIS A 501 11.68 -31.26 1.19
CA HIS A 501 10.79 -30.62 2.17
C HIS A 501 10.69 -29.12 1.90
N ALA A 502 9.46 -28.61 1.93
CA ALA A 502 9.18 -27.18 2.00
C ALA A 502 9.14 -26.73 3.46
N PHE A 503 9.71 -25.57 3.71
CA PHE A 503 9.78 -24.89 4.99
C PHE A 503 9.10 -23.54 4.82
N VAL A 504 8.11 -23.27 5.67
CA VAL A 504 7.20 -22.13 5.51
C VAL A 504 7.16 -21.33 6.81
N VAL A 505 7.47 -20.04 6.72
CA VAL A 505 7.28 -19.06 7.81
C VAL A 505 6.18 -18.08 7.45
N SER A 506 5.67 -17.36 8.45
CA SER A 506 4.69 -16.29 8.24
C SER A 506 4.71 -15.34 9.42
N GLU A 507 4.28 -14.10 9.21
CA GLU A 507 4.07 -13.13 10.28
C GLU A 507 2.83 -13.41 11.14
N ALA A 508 2.02 -14.41 10.77
CA ALA A 508 0.90 -14.85 11.61
C ALA A 508 1.40 -15.22 13.02
N ALA A 509 0.71 -14.73 14.05
CA ALA A 509 1.09 -14.94 15.43
C ALA A 509 1.12 -16.45 15.77
N GLY A 510 2.24 -16.90 16.36
CA GLY A 510 2.43 -18.31 16.73
C GLY A 510 2.59 -19.28 15.55
N HIS A 511 2.76 -18.79 14.32
CA HIS A 511 2.94 -19.63 13.13
C HIS A 511 4.20 -20.50 13.21
N GLY A 512 5.32 -19.98 13.71
CA GLY A 512 6.61 -20.68 13.71
C GLY A 512 7.06 -21.14 12.32
N LEU A 513 7.78 -22.26 12.26
CA LEU A 513 8.24 -22.90 11.04
C LEU A 513 7.40 -24.15 10.73
N GLN A 514 6.58 -24.07 9.69
CA GLN A 514 5.81 -25.19 9.17
C GLN A 514 6.65 -26.01 8.18
N VAL A 515 6.62 -27.34 8.28
CA VAL A 515 7.39 -28.23 7.40
C VAL A 515 6.45 -29.15 6.62
N PHE A 516 6.65 -29.27 5.32
CA PHE A 516 5.86 -30.14 4.45
C PHE A 516 6.75 -31.03 3.57
N ASP A 517 6.46 -32.33 3.55
CA ASP A 517 7.14 -33.32 2.71
C ASP A 517 6.56 -33.26 1.28
N LEU A 518 7.35 -32.73 0.35
CA LEU A 518 6.96 -32.51 -1.04
C LEU A 518 6.80 -33.81 -1.83
N THR A 519 7.39 -34.92 -1.37
CA THR A 519 7.18 -36.23 -2.02
C THR A 519 5.71 -36.68 -1.93
N ARG A 520 4.93 -36.11 -1.00
CA ARG A 520 3.47 -36.34 -0.88
C ARG A 520 2.67 -35.80 -2.07
N LEU A 521 3.26 -34.91 -2.88
CA LEU A 521 2.65 -34.42 -4.11
C LEU A 521 2.66 -35.46 -5.24
N ARG A 522 3.52 -36.48 -5.14
CA ARG A 522 3.64 -37.55 -6.13
C ARG A 522 2.33 -38.34 -6.22
N GLY A 523 1.82 -38.49 -7.44
CA GLY A 523 0.61 -39.28 -7.71
C GLY A 523 -0.70 -38.63 -7.26
N VAL A 524 -0.68 -37.38 -6.77
CA VAL A 524 -1.91 -36.63 -6.49
C VAL A 524 -2.64 -36.35 -7.81
N THR A 525 -3.86 -36.87 -7.95
CA THR A 525 -4.68 -36.73 -9.18
C THR A 525 -5.84 -35.75 -9.05
N SER A 526 -6.15 -35.29 -7.83
CA SER A 526 -7.23 -34.36 -7.54
C SER A 526 -6.85 -33.44 -6.39
N PRO A 527 -7.27 -32.16 -6.39
CA PRO A 527 -7.02 -31.23 -5.29
C PRO A 527 -7.41 -31.78 -3.93
N GLN A 528 -6.58 -31.54 -2.92
CA GLN A 528 -6.85 -31.92 -1.52
C GLN A 528 -6.34 -30.87 -0.53
N THR A 529 -6.84 -30.92 0.70
CA THR A 529 -6.26 -30.15 1.81
C THR A 529 -5.18 -30.99 2.47
N PHE A 530 -3.95 -30.48 2.47
CA PHE A 530 -2.81 -31.09 3.10
C PHE A 530 -2.72 -30.73 4.59
N THR A 531 -1.87 -31.45 5.30
CA THR A 531 -1.47 -31.15 6.68
C THR A 531 0.05 -31.05 6.71
N GLU A 532 0.58 -30.22 7.57
CA GLU A 532 2.03 -30.15 7.80
C GLU A 532 2.57 -31.52 8.24
N THR A 533 3.79 -31.81 7.81
CA THR A 533 4.54 -33.02 8.21
C THR A 533 5.13 -32.85 9.60
N ALA A 534 5.62 -31.65 9.91
CA ALA A 534 6.15 -31.27 11.21
C ALA A 534 5.99 -29.76 11.42
N HIS A 535 6.18 -29.33 12.66
CA HIS A 535 6.15 -27.93 13.07
C HIS A 535 7.26 -27.66 14.07
N TYR A 536 7.92 -26.51 13.93
CA TYR A 536 8.90 -26.01 14.87
C TYR A 536 8.47 -24.64 15.41
N GLY A 537 8.05 -24.61 16.68
CA GLY A 537 7.59 -23.42 17.39
C GLY A 537 8.68 -22.75 18.24
N GLY A 538 9.94 -22.75 17.80
CA GLY A 538 11.04 -22.11 18.54
C GLY A 538 11.03 -20.57 18.49
N PHE A 539 10.23 -20.00 17.60
CA PHE A 539 9.88 -18.58 17.49
C PHE A 539 8.37 -18.48 17.21
N GLY A 540 7.79 -17.31 17.46
CA GLY A 540 6.37 -17.02 17.27
C GLY A 540 6.01 -16.82 15.80
N ASN A 541 6.64 -15.85 15.14
CA ASN A 541 6.44 -15.55 13.72
C ASN A 541 7.78 -15.14 13.09
N ALA A 542 7.84 -15.07 11.75
CA ALA A 542 9.00 -14.54 11.04
C ALA A 542 8.57 -13.93 9.70
N HIS A 543 9.28 -12.90 9.26
CA HIS A 543 8.98 -12.19 8.02
C HIS A 543 9.42 -13.01 6.81
N ASN A 544 10.66 -13.49 6.82
CA ASN A 544 11.27 -14.21 5.70
C ASN A 544 12.09 -15.42 6.17
N LEU A 545 12.40 -16.33 5.26
CA LEU A 545 13.20 -17.52 5.50
C LEU A 545 14.29 -17.66 4.44
N VAL A 546 15.51 -17.88 4.90
CA VAL A 546 16.67 -18.13 4.03
C VAL A 546 17.18 -19.54 4.31
N ILE A 547 17.56 -20.28 3.27
CA ILE A 547 18.15 -21.62 3.40
C ILE A 547 19.42 -21.68 2.56
N ASP A 548 20.54 -22.05 3.19
CA ASP A 548 21.70 -22.53 2.45
C ASP A 548 21.54 -24.05 2.23
N GLU A 549 21.21 -24.43 1.00
CA GLU A 549 20.97 -25.82 0.64
C GLU A 549 22.25 -26.68 0.64
N GLU A 550 23.44 -26.08 0.56
CA GLU A 550 24.71 -26.81 0.63
C GLU A 550 25.00 -27.24 2.07
N THR A 551 24.76 -26.34 3.04
CA THR A 551 25.06 -26.58 4.45
C THR A 551 23.90 -27.19 5.23
N GLY A 552 22.66 -27.04 4.75
CA GLY A 552 21.46 -27.51 5.42
C GLY A 552 21.05 -26.69 6.63
N TYR A 553 21.45 -25.42 6.68
CA TYR A 553 21.00 -24.46 7.69
C TYR A 553 19.98 -23.49 7.11
N ALA A 554 19.03 -23.11 7.96
CA ALA A 554 18.04 -22.10 7.67
C ALA A 554 18.16 -20.92 8.64
N TYR A 555 17.70 -19.77 8.18
CA TYR A 555 17.79 -18.50 8.88
C TYR A 555 16.42 -17.84 8.79
N ALA A 556 15.67 -17.87 9.90
CA ALA A 556 14.45 -17.08 10.02
C ALA A 556 14.84 -15.65 10.38
N VAL A 557 14.31 -14.68 9.63
CA VAL A 557 14.63 -13.25 9.81
C VAL A 557 13.37 -12.45 10.07
N GLY A 558 13.52 -11.29 10.72
CA GLY A 558 12.39 -10.53 11.26
C GLY A 558 11.58 -11.33 12.30
N ALA A 559 12.19 -12.31 12.95
CA ALA A 559 11.48 -13.23 13.83
C ALA A 559 11.14 -12.61 15.19
N THR A 560 9.92 -12.87 15.68
CA THR A 560 9.50 -12.50 17.04
C THR A 560 9.02 -13.72 17.82
N ASP A 561 8.92 -13.62 19.14
CA ASP A 561 8.37 -14.67 19.99
C ASP A 561 6.84 -14.61 20.02
N PRO A 562 6.13 -15.56 20.65
CA PRO A 562 4.66 -15.49 20.71
C PRO A 562 4.09 -14.26 21.43
N GLY A 563 4.91 -13.50 22.17
CA GLY A 563 4.56 -12.23 22.80
C GLY A 563 4.88 -11.01 21.93
N ALA A 564 5.32 -11.21 20.68
CA ALA A 564 5.77 -10.21 19.73
C ALA A 564 7.09 -9.50 20.11
N ASP A 565 7.86 -10.07 21.04
CA ASP A 565 9.21 -9.56 21.35
C ASP A 565 10.21 -10.08 20.29
N PRO A 566 11.07 -9.23 19.69
CA PRO A 566 12.04 -9.66 18.70
C PRO A 566 12.97 -10.76 19.22
N VAL A 567 12.94 -11.92 18.56
CA VAL A 567 13.89 -13.01 18.83
C VAL A 567 15.13 -12.76 17.99
N CYS A 568 16.31 -12.93 18.57
CA CYS A 568 17.54 -12.54 17.90
C CYS A 568 17.55 -11.07 17.45
N ALA A 569 16.77 -10.23 18.12
CA ALA A 569 16.51 -8.83 17.75
C ALA A 569 16.03 -8.65 16.29
N GLY A 570 15.39 -9.67 15.72
CA GLY A 570 14.94 -9.65 14.31
C GLY A 570 16.03 -9.97 13.29
N GLY A 571 17.25 -10.33 13.72
CA GLY A 571 18.33 -10.76 12.83
C GLY A 571 18.22 -12.24 12.40
N LEU A 572 19.36 -12.87 12.17
CA LEU A 572 19.46 -14.27 11.72
C LEU A 572 19.22 -15.26 12.87
N PHE A 573 18.01 -15.83 12.95
CA PHE A 573 17.72 -16.96 13.84
C PHE A 573 18.06 -18.29 13.14
N MET A 574 19.11 -18.97 13.59
CA MET A 574 19.73 -20.09 12.86
C MET A 574 19.15 -21.44 13.29
N ILE A 575 18.77 -22.24 12.29
CA ILE A 575 18.07 -23.52 12.45
C ILE A 575 18.79 -24.60 11.64
N ASP A 576 19.08 -25.75 12.25
CA ASP A 576 19.58 -26.95 11.59
C ASP A 576 18.43 -27.75 10.97
N LEU A 577 18.50 -28.00 9.65
CA LEU A 577 17.51 -28.75 8.88
C LEU A 577 17.98 -30.14 8.42
N HIS A 578 19.13 -30.65 8.91
CA HIS A 578 19.65 -31.96 8.48
C HIS A 578 18.66 -33.10 8.70
N GLU A 579 17.84 -32.99 9.74
CA GLU A 579 16.65 -33.80 10.00
C GLU A 579 15.40 -32.94 9.77
N PRO A 580 14.83 -32.88 8.55
CA PRO A 580 13.76 -31.93 8.18
C PRO A 580 12.53 -31.94 9.10
N THR A 581 12.19 -33.09 9.66
CA THR A 581 11.03 -33.25 10.57
C THR A 581 11.35 -32.89 12.02
N GLN A 582 12.60 -32.57 12.33
CA GLN A 582 13.07 -32.14 13.65
C GLN A 582 14.04 -30.95 13.53
N PRO A 583 13.58 -29.78 13.02
CA PRO A 583 14.42 -28.58 13.00
C PRO A 583 14.90 -28.23 14.42
N THR A 584 16.15 -27.77 14.55
CA THR A 584 16.70 -27.39 15.87
C THR A 584 17.41 -26.05 15.82
N TYR A 585 17.23 -25.23 16.86
CA TYR A 585 17.97 -23.97 17.01
C TYR A 585 19.45 -24.24 17.26
N VAL A 586 20.32 -23.52 16.56
CA VAL A 586 21.79 -23.67 16.68
C VAL A 586 22.54 -22.38 16.94
N GLY A 587 21.93 -21.22 16.71
CA GLY A 587 22.67 -19.96 16.76
C GLY A 587 21.83 -18.75 16.42
N CYS A 588 22.44 -17.59 16.60
CA CYS A 588 21.77 -16.31 16.48
C CYS A 588 22.79 -15.24 16.10
N PHE A 589 22.43 -14.37 15.15
CA PHE A 589 23.21 -13.19 14.81
C PHE A 589 22.27 -11.99 14.65
N ALA A 590 22.41 -10.99 15.52
CA ALA A 590 21.50 -9.84 15.61
C ALA A 590 22.01 -8.56 14.91
N GLY A 591 23.09 -8.68 14.14
CA GLY A 591 23.85 -7.51 13.68
C GLY A 591 24.39 -6.67 14.86
N GLY A 592 25.22 -5.69 14.57
CA GLY A 592 25.74 -4.79 15.59
C GLY A 592 26.49 -3.59 15.02
N VAL A 593 27.08 -2.82 15.92
CA VAL A 593 27.95 -1.69 15.59
C VAL A 593 29.27 -2.23 15.05
N PRO A 594 29.68 -1.89 13.80
CA PRO A 594 30.96 -2.34 13.24
C PRO A 594 32.15 -2.02 14.13
N GLU A 595 33.24 -2.79 14.01
CA GLU A 595 34.45 -2.55 14.79
C GLU A 595 35.00 -1.13 14.50
N GLY A 596 35.07 -0.29 15.54
CA GLY A 596 35.50 1.11 15.43
C GLY A 596 34.37 2.13 15.21
N ALA A 597 33.13 1.70 14.96
CA ALA A 597 31.95 2.56 14.94
C ALA A 597 31.41 2.80 16.36
N THR A 598 30.70 3.91 16.58
CA THR A 598 30.07 4.24 17.86
C THR A 598 28.58 3.92 17.79
N PRO A 599 28.00 3.21 18.79
CA PRO A 599 26.56 2.97 18.85
C PRO A 599 25.77 4.29 18.76
N GLY A 600 24.72 4.32 17.94
CA GLY A 600 23.89 5.50 17.73
C GLY A 600 22.79 5.25 16.69
N PRO A 601 22.01 6.27 16.28
CA PRO A 601 20.94 6.10 15.30
C PRO A 601 21.45 5.57 13.94
N ALA A 602 22.68 5.92 13.56
CA ALA A 602 23.29 5.40 12.34
C ALA A 602 23.88 3.97 12.49
N TYR A 603 23.95 3.42 13.70
CA TYR A 603 24.43 2.06 14.00
C TYR A 603 23.73 1.57 15.27
N PRO A 604 22.48 1.10 15.18
CA PRO A 604 21.78 0.56 16.33
C PRO A 604 22.50 -0.71 16.81
N VAL A 605 22.39 -0.97 18.12
CA VAL A 605 23.08 -2.09 18.80
C VAL A 605 22.59 -3.45 18.30
N ALA A 606 21.38 -3.49 17.75
CA ALA A 606 20.82 -4.63 17.02
C ALA A 606 20.10 -4.11 15.77
N ALA A 607 20.11 -4.90 14.70
CA ALA A 607 19.47 -4.58 13.42
C ALA A 607 18.36 -5.59 13.13
N TYR A 608 17.20 -5.10 12.72
CA TYR A 608 16.20 -5.93 12.08
C TYR A 608 16.74 -6.33 10.70
N THR A 609 16.73 -7.62 10.38
CA THR A 609 17.03 -8.12 9.04
C THR A 609 15.71 -8.47 8.37
N HIS A 610 15.44 -7.83 7.23
CA HIS A 610 14.23 -8.06 6.44
C HIS A 610 14.37 -9.33 5.59
N ASP A 611 15.48 -9.43 4.86
CA ASP A 611 15.85 -10.56 4.02
C ASP A 611 17.36 -10.79 4.07
N ALA A 612 17.82 -11.96 3.65
CA ALA A 612 19.24 -12.23 3.46
C ALA A 612 19.45 -13.27 2.36
N GLN A 613 20.68 -13.32 1.86
CA GLN A 613 21.16 -14.46 1.07
C GLN A 613 22.36 -15.08 1.78
N CYS A 614 22.24 -16.36 2.14
CA CYS A 614 23.31 -17.12 2.76
C CYS A 614 23.84 -18.16 1.77
N VAL A 615 25.15 -18.16 1.56
CA VAL A 615 25.83 -19.09 0.65
C VAL A 615 27.15 -19.57 1.23
N VAL A 616 27.59 -20.75 0.83
CA VAL A 616 29.01 -21.09 0.93
C VAL A 616 29.77 -20.27 -0.10
N TYR A 617 30.60 -19.34 0.37
CA TYR A 617 31.26 -18.36 -0.48
C TYR A 617 32.37 -19.02 -1.33
N ARG A 618 32.36 -18.68 -2.61
CA ARG A 618 33.25 -19.14 -3.70
C ARG A 618 33.80 -17.97 -4.51
N GLY A 619 33.47 -16.73 -4.12
CA GLY A 619 33.94 -15.51 -4.78
C GLY A 619 35.43 -15.25 -4.59
N PRO A 620 35.92 -14.08 -5.07
CA PRO A 620 37.36 -13.80 -5.16
C PRO A 620 38.04 -13.49 -3.82
N ASP A 621 37.30 -13.27 -2.73
CA ASP A 621 37.89 -12.93 -1.43
C ASP A 621 38.44 -14.17 -0.71
N VAL A 622 39.71 -14.48 -1.00
CA VAL A 622 40.39 -15.73 -0.57
C VAL A 622 40.28 -16.06 0.93
N PRO A 623 40.41 -15.12 1.88
CA PRO A 623 40.28 -15.41 3.31
C PRO A 623 38.93 -15.98 3.73
N HIS A 624 37.86 -15.70 2.99
CA HIS A 624 36.48 -16.09 3.31
C HIS A 624 35.94 -17.16 2.36
N GLN A 625 36.75 -17.68 1.44
CA GLN A 625 36.36 -18.82 0.61
C GLN A 625 36.06 -20.04 1.49
N ASP A 626 35.04 -20.81 1.10
CA ASP A 626 34.54 -21.98 1.85
C ASP A 626 33.89 -21.67 3.20
N HIS A 627 33.71 -20.40 3.53
CA HIS A 627 32.91 -19.98 4.68
C HIS A 627 31.45 -19.82 4.27
N GLU A 628 30.53 -20.03 5.21
CA GLU A 628 29.12 -19.73 5.01
C GLU A 628 28.88 -18.26 5.35
N ILE A 629 28.56 -17.47 4.33
CA ILE A 629 28.42 -16.02 4.41
C ILE A 629 26.97 -15.65 4.15
N CYS A 630 26.39 -14.86 5.04
CA CYS A 630 25.08 -14.24 4.88
C CYS A 630 25.23 -12.76 4.55
N LEU A 631 24.65 -12.34 3.43
CA LEU A 631 24.52 -10.94 3.03
C LEU A 631 23.11 -10.49 3.38
N THR A 632 22.99 -9.51 4.28
CA THR A 632 21.72 -9.13 4.92
C THR A 632 21.20 -7.80 4.37
N SER A 633 19.89 -7.76 4.18
CA SER A 633 19.13 -6.57 3.82
C SER A 633 18.41 -6.11 5.08
N ASP A 634 18.97 -5.10 5.75
CA ASP A 634 18.51 -4.62 7.05
C ASP A 634 17.71 -3.32 6.86
N GLY A 635 16.48 -3.46 6.37
CA GLY A 635 15.56 -2.34 6.12
C GLY A 635 14.75 -1.95 7.36
N GLN A 636 14.65 -0.65 7.65
CA GLN A 636 13.82 -0.14 8.74
C GLN A 636 12.97 1.05 8.27
N ILE A 637 11.65 0.88 8.31
CA ILE A 637 10.67 1.86 7.83
C ILE A 637 10.71 3.17 8.64
N ASP A 638 11.10 3.10 9.92
CA ASP A 638 11.19 4.28 10.80
C ASP A 638 12.45 5.15 10.55
N GLY A 639 13.24 4.84 9.52
CA GLY A 639 14.46 5.55 9.18
C GLY A 639 15.58 5.41 10.22
N SER A 640 15.41 4.56 11.24
CA SER A 640 16.43 4.31 12.27
C SER A 640 17.59 3.45 11.79
N GLY A 641 17.52 2.98 10.53
CA GLY A 641 18.67 2.79 9.67
C GLY A 641 18.51 1.66 8.66
N ASN A 642 18.81 1.99 7.40
CA ASN A 642 18.82 1.09 6.26
C ASN A 642 20.25 0.68 5.93
N PHE A 643 20.55 -0.62 6.00
CA PHE A 643 21.91 -1.12 5.85
C PHE A 643 21.98 -2.37 5.01
N PHE A 644 23.07 -2.45 4.25
CA PHE A 644 23.56 -3.72 3.73
C PHE A 644 24.60 -4.29 4.70
N GLY A 645 24.39 -5.53 5.14
CA GLY A 645 25.25 -6.24 6.08
C GLY A 645 25.91 -7.47 5.48
N ILE A 646 27.05 -7.88 6.04
CA ILE A 646 27.72 -9.15 5.71
C ILE A 646 28.17 -9.80 7.02
N ALA A 647 27.79 -11.07 7.20
CA ALA A 647 28.17 -11.88 8.35
C ALA A 647 28.74 -13.23 7.91
N ASP A 648 29.86 -13.62 8.53
CA ASP A 648 30.36 -14.99 8.50
C ASP A 648 29.63 -15.79 9.59
N VAL A 649 28.81 -16.74 9.17
CA VAL A 649 28.01 -17.58 10.05
C VAL A 649 28.54 -19.02 10.09
N THR A 650 29.75 -19.28 9.60
CA THR A 650 30.34 -20.63 9.53
C THR A 650 30.30 -21.34 10.88
N ASP A 651 30.76 -20.66 11.93
CA ASP A 651 30.55 -21.09 13.32
C ASP A 651 29.24 -20.50 13.85
N LYS A 652 28.17 -21.31 13.82
CA LYS A 652 26.83 -20.92 14.30
C LYS A 652 26.81 -20.47 15.76
N ALA A 653 27.77 -20.92 16.57
CA ALA A 653 27.88 -20.52 17.97
C ALA A 653 28.62 -19.18 18.17
N ALA A 654 29.34 -18.72 17.15
CA ALA A 654 30.14 -17.50 17.19
C ALA A 654 30.18 -16.79 15.82
N PRO A 655 29.02 -16.36 15.28
CA PRO A 655 28.97 -15.63 14.03
C PRO A 655 29.70 -14.29 14.13
N VAL A 656 30.31 -13.85 13.03
CA VAL A 656 31.17 -12.67 12.95
C VAL A 656 30.59 -11.70 11.93
N GLN A 657 30.36 -10.45 12.33
CA GLN A 657 30.04 -9.39 11.38
C GLN A 657 31.31 -8.99 10.62
N LEU A 658 31.32 -9.15 9.30
CA LEU A 658 32.42 -8.73 8.44
C LEU A 658 32.28 -7.26 8.06
N ALA A 659 31.10 -6.90 7.57
CA ALA A 659 30.81 -5.54 7.13
C ALA A 659 29.38 -5.12 7.40
N ARG A 660 29.17 -3.81 7.44
CA ARG A 660 27.86 -3.17 7.41
C ARG A 660 28.02 -1.76 6.87
N ILE A 661 27.33 -1.45 5.79
CA ILE A 661 27.44 -0.16 5.09
C ILE A 661 26.07 0.48 4.92
N THR A 662 26.07 1.80 4.85
CA THR A 662 24.94 2.60 4.35
C THR A 662 25.20 2.99 2.90
N TYR A 663 24.14 3.39 2.20
CA TYR A 663 24.22 3.93 0.85
C TYR A 663 23.32 5.15 0.69
N ALA A 664 23.67 6.01 -0.27
CA ALA A 664 22.91 7.22 -0.54
C ALA A 664 21.61 6.86 -1.25
N GLY A 665 20.50 7.47 -0.81
CA GLY A 665 19.18 7.22 -1.38
C GLY A 665 18.41 6.05 -0.74
N ALA A 666 18.95 5.41 0.30
CA ALA A 666 18.28 4.29 0.95
C ALA A 666 16.88 4.67 1.49
N GLY A 667 15.85 3.93 1.08
CA GLY A 667 14.47 4.05 1.56
C GLY A 667 14.11 2.90 2.51
N TYR A 668 14.22 1.67 2.01
CA TYR A 668 14.03 0.42 2.73
C TYR A 668 14.91 -0.67 2.12
N THR A 669 16.02 -1.02 2.79
CA THR A 669 16.91 -2.07 2.31
C THR A 669 16.19 -3.42 2.37
N HIS A 670 15.67 -3.87 1.23
CA HIS A 670 14.62 -4.87 1.19
C HIS A 670 15.16 -6.27 0.91
N GLN A 671 15.71 -6.48 -0.28
CA GLN A 671 16.15 -7.79 -0.75
C GLN A 671 17.23 -7.66 -1.81
N GLY A 672 18.10 -8.67 -1.91
CA GLY A 672 19.07 -8.73 -2.99
C GLY A 672 19.64 -10.12 -3.25
N TRP A 673 20.47 -10.20 -4.28
CA TRP A 673 21.06 -11.46 -4.73
C TRP A 673 22.46 -11.27 -5.29
N LEU A 674 23.36 -12.21 -4.98
CA LEU A 674 24.70 -12.31 -5.53
C LEU A 674 24.68 -12.66 -7.02
N THR A 675 25.62 -12.09 -7.77
CA THR A 675 26.00 -12.63 -9.07
C THR A 675 26.55 -14.05 -8.92
N GLU A 676 26.45 -14.88 -9.98
CA GLU A 676 26.85 -16.29 -9.91
C GLU A 676 28.34 -16.49 -9.60
N ASP A 677 29.18 -15.50 -9.95
CA ASP A 677 30.61 -15.46 -9.61
C ASP A 677 30.89 -14.87 -8.21
N GLN A 678 29.84 -14.46 -7.49
CA GLN A 678 29.83 -13.91 -6.15
C GLN A 678 30.75 -12.69 -5.97
N GLN A 679 30.90 -11.89 -7.03
CA GLN A 679 31.67 -10.65 -7.00
C GLN A 679 30.82 -9.42 -6.68
N TYR A 680 29.54 -9.47 -7.04
CA TYR A 680 28.63 -8.35 -6.90
C TYR A 680 27.34 -8.79 -6.24
N PHE A 681 26.76 -7.91 -5.44
CA PHE A 681 25.43 -8.08 -4.86
C PHE A 681 24.50 -7.05 -5.47
N LEU A 682 23.38 -7.52 -6.02
CA LEU A 682 22.32 -6.71 -6.59
C LEU A 682 21.26 -6.49 -5.52
N LEU A 683 21.15 -5.26 -5.03
CA LEU A 683 20.25 -4.90 -3.94
C LEU A 683 19.10 -4.05 -4.48
N ASN A 684 17.87 -4.50 -4.27
CA ASN A 684 16.68 -3.70 -4.43
C ASN A 684 16.33 -3.02 -3.09
N ASP A 685 15.99 -1.75 -3.20
CA ASP A 685 15.45 -0.95 -2.11
C ASP A 685 13.97 -0.73 -2.43
N GLU A 686 13.07 -1.07 -1.52
CA GLU A 686 11.64 -1.10 -1.83
C GLU A 686 10.98 0.29 -1.80
N TYR A 687 11.64 1.31 -1.24
CA TYR A 687 11.01 2.61 -1.03
C TYR A 687 11.87 3.79 -1.52
N ASP A 688 12.98 3.54 -2.22
CA ASP A 688 13.82 4.63 -2.74
C ASP A 688 13.21 5.36 -3.95
N GLU A 689 12.18 4.77 -4.60
CA GLU A 689 11.44 5.42 -5.68
C GLU A 689 10.54 6.57 -5.20
N PHE A 690 10.11 6.59 -3.93
CA PHE A 690 9.31 7.70 -3.37
C PHE A 690 10.05 9.05 -3.38
N GLY A 691 11.38 9.04 -3.53
CA GLY A 691 12.19 10.24 -3.79
C GLY A 691 12.09 10.80 -5.21
N GLY A 692 11.18 10.28 -6.06
CA GLY A 692 11.00 10.69 -7.46
C GLY A 692 11.93 9.97 -8.43
N SER A 693 12.35 8.76 -8.08
CA SER A 693 13.27 7.94 -8.88
C SER A 693 12.51 6.82 -9.59
N ASN A 694 12.96 6.40 -10.77
CA ASN A 694 12.41 5.18 -11.39
C ASN A 694 12.97 3.93 -10.68
N THR A 695 12.49 2.73 -11.02
CA THR A 695 12.89 1.49 -10.35
C THR A 695 14.41 1.31 -10.31
N ARG A 696 14.98 1.07 -9.11
CA ARG A 696 16.44 0.99 -8.93
C ARG A 696 16.92 -0.35 -8.40
N THR A 697 18.12 -0.70 -8.84
CA THR A 697 18.93 -1.79 -8.28
C THR A 697 20.34 -1.30 -8.02
N TYR A 698 20.74 -1.29 -6.76
CA TYR A 698 22.09 -0.93 -6.35
C TYR A 698 23.05 -2.10 -6.61
N VAL A 699 24.21 -1.78 -7.18
CA VAL A 699 25.27 -2.77 -7.45
C VAL A 699 26.37 -2.57 -6.42
N ILE A 700 26.54 -3.57 -5.56
CA ILE A 700 27.54 -3.57 -4.48
C ILE A 700 28.69 -4.49 -4.85
N ASP A 701 29.90 -3.97 -4.89
CA ASP A 701 31.13 -4.74 -5.01
C ASP A 701 31.44 -5.42 -3.69
N VAL A 702 31.44 -6.75 -3.70
CA VAL A 702 31.68 -7.62 -2.54
C VAL A 702 32.90 -8.52 -2.76
N ARG A 703 33.83 -8.10 -3.63
CA ARG A 703 35.10 -8.83 -3.86
C ARG A 703 36.07 -8.73 -2.69
N ASP A 704 35.81 -7.81 -1.78
CA ASP A 704 36.39 -7.69 -0.43
C ASP A 704 35.20 -7.62 0.54
N LEU A 705 34.88 -8.75 1.20
CA LEU A 705 33.71 -8.89 2.07
C LEU A 705 33.84 -8.06 3.35
N ASP A 706 35.06 -7.70 3.74
CA ASP A 706 35.32 -6.83 4.90
C ASP A 706 35.13 -5.34 4.54
N ALA A 707 35.10 -4.99 3.26
CA ALA A 707 34.98 -3.62 2.76
C ALA A 707 34.10 -3.50 1.50
N PRO A 708 32.80 -3.87 1.57
CA PRO A 708 31.90 -3.76 0.44
C PRO A 708 31.67 -2.30 0.05
N VAL A 709 31.46 -2.05 -1.25
CA VAL A 709 31.28 -0.69 -1.78
C VAL A 709 30.18 -0.65 -2.83
N VAL A 710 29.25 0.29 -2.72
CA VAL A 710 28.30 0.58 -3.80
C VAL A 710 29.04 1.22 -4.98
N ILE A 711 29.03 0.55 -6.13
CA ILE A 711 29.76 0.97 -7.34
C ILE A 711 28.87 1.59 -8.42
N GLY A 712 27.55 1.41 -8.32
CA GLY A 712 26.59 2.06 -9.19
C GLY A 712 25.17 1.65 -8.91
N VAL A 713 24.26 2.19 -9.72
CA VAL A 713 22.83 1.93 -9.66
C VAL A 713 22.37 1.68 -11.10
N PHE A 714 21.66 0.57 -11.30
CA PHE A 714 20.88 0.37 -12.51
C PHE A 714 19.50 0.96 -12.28
N GLU A 715 19.08 1.85 -13.18
CA GLU A 715 17.78 2.48 -13.15
C GLU A 715 16.97 2.02 -14.36
N ASN A 716 15.86 1.33 -14.11
CA ASN A 716 14.92 0.93 -15.16
C ASN A 716 14.16 2.18 -15.63
N PRO A 717 13.84 2.34 -16.93
CA PRO A 717 13.05 3.48 -17.40
C PRO A 717 11.59 3.48 -16.93
N ARG A 718 11.12 2.38 -16.32
CA ARG A 718 9.78 2.25 -15.75
C ARG A 718 9.77 2.75 -14.31
N ASP A 719 8.67 3.40 -13.96
CA ASP A 719 8.43 3.72 -12.56
C ASP A 719 7.48 2.70 -11.98
N ALA A 720 8.07 1.90 -11.12
CA ALA A 720 7.43 1.08 -10.14
C ALA A 720 8.43 0.91 -9.00
N ILE A 721 7.93 0.48 -7.87
CA ILE A 721 8.77 0.07 -6.75
C ILE A 721 9.55 -1.20 -7.14
N GLY A 722 10.86 -1.20 -6.91
CA GLY A 722 11.69 -2.41 -6.97
C GLY A 722 11.41 -3.33 -5.78
N HIS A 723 11.24 -4.64 -5.99
CA HIS A 723 10.86 -5.54 -4.87
C HIS A 723 11.84 -6.72 -4.73
N ASN A 724 11.62 -7.85 -5.42
CA ASN A 724 12.50 -9.01 -5.31
C ASN A 724 13.30 -9.27 -6.59
N THR A 725 14.58 -9.61 -6.44
CA THR A 725 15.49 -9.99 -7.51
C THR A 725 16.14 -11.35 -7.26
N TYR A 726 16.27 -12.14 -8.33
CA TYR A 726 16.95 -13.43 -8.33
C TYR A 726 17.88 -13.53 -9.53
N VAL A 727 19.12 -13.98 -9.33
CA VAL A 727 20.09 -14.20 -10.41
C VAL A 727 20.14 -15.66 -10.80
N VAL A 728 19.92 -15.94 -12.09
CA VAL A 728 20.06 -17.27 -12.68
C VAL A 728 20.56 -17.15 -14.12
N GLY A 729 21.63 -17.86 -14.45
CA GLY A 729 22.12 -18.02 -15.82
C GLY A 729 22.56 -16.71 -16.49
N GLY A 730 23.18 -15.81 -15.74
CA GLY A 730 23.60 -14.48 -16.21
C GLY A 730 22.48 -13.44 -16.31
N PHE A 731 21.27 -13.74 -15.83
CA PHE A 731 20.16 -12.79 -15.81
C PHE A 731 19.69 -12.51 -14.39
N ALA A 732 19.32 -11.27 -14.11
CA ALA A 732 18.52 -10.90 -12.94
C ALA A 732 17.04 -10.87 -13.34
N TYR A 733 16.24 -11.67 -12.63
CA TYR A 733 14.78 -11.69 -12.72
C TYR A 733 14.24 -10.84 -11.58
N GLN A 734 13.55 -9.76 -11.92
CA GLN A 734 13.08 -8.75 -10.97
C GLN A 734 11.56 -8.70 -11.01
N ALA A 735 10.92 -8.96 -9.88
CA ALA A 735 9.49 -8.70 -9.71
C ALA A 735 9.36 -7.29 -9.12
N ASN A 736 8.82 -6.35 -9.89
CA ASN A 736 8.77 -4.93 -9.54
C ASN A 736 7.32 -4.43 -9.64
N TYR A 737 6.56 -4.54 -8.54
CA TYR A 737 5.17 -4.08 -8.37
C TYR A 737 4.36 -3.97 -9.67
N THR A 738 3.89 -2.77 -10.02
CA THR A 738 3.01 -2.52 -11.15
C THR A 738 3.69 -2.82 -12.48
N SER A 739 5.01 -2.61 -12.57
CA SER A 739 5.78 -2.93 -13.77
C SER A 739 5.95 -4.44 -14.00
N GLY A 740 5.58 -5.30 -13.06
CA GLY A 740 5.60 -6.75 -13.23
C GLY A 740 7.02 -7.34 -13.29
N LEU A 741 7.20 -8.40 -14.10
CA LEU A 741 8.48 -9.09 -14.24
C LEU A 741 9.40 -8.37 -15.23
N ARG A 742 10.60 -8.02 -14.79
CA ARG A 742 11.68 -7.45 -15.59
C ARG A 742 12.85 -8.44 -15.62
N ILE A 743 13.43 -8.67 -16.79
CA ILE A 743 14.58 -9.57 -16.98
C ILE A 743 15.73 -8.75 -17.51
N VAL A 744 16.79 -8.67 -16.71
CA VAL A 744 17.95 -7.84 -16.92
C VAL A 744 19.17 -8.73 -17.17
N ASP A 745 19.86 -8.48 -18.28
CA ASP A 745 21.12 -9.13 -18.64
C ASP A 745 22.27 -8.53 -17.81
N LEU A 746 23.02 -9.41 -17.14
CA LEU A 746 24.15 -9.04 -16.31
C LEU A 746 25.41 -9.04 -17.19
N ALA A 747 25.91 -7.85 -17.50
CA ALA A 747 27.09 -7.73 -18.35
C ALA A 747 28.35 -8.31 -17.66
N ASP A 748 29.03 -9.21 -18.37
CA ASP A 748 30.25 -9.90 -17.88
C ASP A 748 31.42 -8.94 -17.56
N ASP A 749 31.51 -7.78 -18.23
CA ASP A 749 32.67 -6.88 -18.19
C ASP A 749 32.42 -5.55 -17.47
N ASP A 750 31.16 -5.16 -17.29
CA ASP A 750 30.77 -3.94 -16.58
C ASP A 750 29.50 -4.19 -15.74
N PRO A 751 29.65 -4.42 -14.42
CA PRO A 751 28.55 -4.84 -13.55
C PRO A 751 27.47 -3.76 -13.37
N VAL A 752 27.71 -2.52 -13.82
CA VAL A 752 26.71 -1.43 -13.77
C VAL A 752 26.08 -1.16 -15.15
N ALA A 753 26.59 -1.75 -16.23
CA ALA A 753 26.04 -1.63 -17.57
C ALA A 753 25.00 -2.72 -17.89
N MET A 754 24.16 -3.04 -16.90
CA MET A 754 23.07 -4.00 -17.03
C MET A 754 22.01 -3.48 -18.03
N ALA A 755 21.30 -4.40 -18.70
CA ALA A 755 20.31 -4.04 -19.71
C ALA A 755 19.04 -4.89 -19.62
N GLU A 756 17.87 -4.27 -19.62
CA GLU A 756 16.60 -5.01 -19.76
C GLU A 756 16.54 -5.68 -21.14
N VAL A 757 16.35 -7.00 -21.16
CA VAL A 757 16.28 -7.82 -22.38
C VAL A 757 14.90 -8.44 -22.60
N ALA A 758 14.11 -8.56 -21.54
CA ALA A 758 12.75 -9.08 -21.61
C ALA A 758 11.91 -8.58 -20.43
N TYR A 759 10.59 -8.56 -20.59
CA TYR A 759 9.66 -8.16 -19.54
C TYR A 759 8.27 -8.75 -19.76
N PHE A 760 7.53 -8.89 -18.67
CA PHE A 760 6.10 -9.18 -18.64
C PHE A 760 5.41 -8.19 -17.71
N ASP A 761 4.70 -7.24 -18.30
CA ASP A 761 4.02 -6.16 -17.59
C ASP A 761 2.61 -6.60 -17.19
N THR A 762 2.37 -6.66 -15.88
CA THR A 762 1.08 -7.06 -15.31
C THR A 762 0.08 -5.92 -15.24
N HIS A 763 0.52 -4.66 -15.35
CA HIS A 763 -0.32 -3.45 -15.29
C HIS A 763 0.03 -2.45 -16.42
N PRO A 764 -0.07 -2.85 -17.70
CA PRO A 764 0.28 -2.00 -18.84
C PRO A 764 -0.62 -0.76 -19.00
N GLU A 765 -1.71 -0.66 -18.24
CA GLU A 765 -2.52 0.54 -18.10
C GLU A 765 -1.77 1.70 -17.41
N ASP A 766 -0.84 1.40 -16.51
CA ASP A 766 -0.07 2.39 -15.74
C ASP A 766 1.05 3.01 -16.60
N ASP A 767 1.38 2.36 -17.70
CA ASP A 767 2.40 2.76 -18.69
C ASP A 767 1.96 3.93 -19.59
N VAL A 768 0.66 4.29 -19.60
CA VAL A 768 0.14 5.35 -20.46
C VAL A 768 0.41 6.71 -19.82
N VAL A 769 1.58 7.26 -20.11
CA VAL A 769 1.94 8.64 -19.75
C VAL A 769 0.97 9.62 -20.44
N ALA A 770 -0.04 10.10 -19.71
CA ALA A 770 -0.46 11.49 -19.90
C ALA A 770 0.70 12.34 -19.37
N ALA A 771 1.26 13.21 -20.21
CA ALA A 771 2.37 14.06 -19.80
C ALA A 771 1.98 14.90 -18.57
N GLY A 772 2.52 14.55 -17.40
CA GLY A 772 2.52 15.39 -16.20
C GLY A 772 1.67 14.96 -15.00
N THR A 773 1.41 13.67 -14.77
CA THR A 773 0.74 13.21 -13.52
C THR A 773 1.66 12.32 -12.67
N ALA A 774 1.76 12.65 -11.38
CA ALA A 774 2.37 11.82 -10.33
C ALA A 774 1.57 10.52 -10.12
N ARG A 775 2.29 9.48 -9.69
CA ARG A 775 1.95 8.06 -9.85
C ARG A 775 1.33 7.50 -8.55
N CYS A 776 0.16 6.87 -8.68
CA CYS A 776 -0.43 6.05 -7.62
C CYS A 776 0.02 4.60 -7.83
N SER A 777 0.63 3.98 -6.81
CA SER A 777 0.80 2.53 -6.74
C SER A 777 -0.36 1.89 -5.99
N ARG A 778 -0.86 0.76 -6.48
CA ARG A 778 -1.59 -0.25 -5.71
C ARG A 778 -0.63 -1.35 -5.30
#